data_AF-A0A6N2MYB0-F1
#
_entry.id   AF-A0A6N2MYB0-F1
#
_cell.length_a   1.000
_cell.length_b   1.000
_cell.length_c   1.000
_cell.angle_alpha   90.00
_cell.angle_beta   90.00
_cell.angle_gamma   90.00
#
_symmetry.space_group_name_H-M   'P 1'
#
loop_
_entity.id
_entity.type
_entity.pdbx_description
1 polymer ?
#
loop_
_entity_poly.entity_id
_entity_poly.type
_entity_poly.pdbx_seq_one_letter_code
_entity_poly.pdbx_strand_id
1 'polypeptide(L)'
;MSWRKTTVNCLFEREDEDLILNSCFTTVFLFSSKPSTQSLRCDYLRSSHLSPCLSSPPFQQQWICLDSRSPLRVMFYLHLGSHCQYQMESGGVQNLPGTPFTEDTRAASGGYVCDDSRPGARTADTHCKHCHILTAVTIRASKFARLWVPFCKKHDIQDRAPFRYFSSEEVPLNNSLEFQQEYNKMKDEYEELATTINDANKKSIDWNRSGDFAAFSNIEPKNHPAIIKVVWENKGGISDEMPHLIYISREKRPKHPHHYKAGAMNVLTRVSGLMTNAPFILNLDCDMFVNNPNIVCHAMCLLLGSRNERESGFVQCPQYFYDGLKHDPFGNQFEVLHKYLGNGIVGIQGPFYGGTGCFHRRKVIYGACPHDIGIQAKSLTPVHDDLTEKEQLKIFGNSKELIRSAAHALQGKANTSPKLLPDLNEAAKQVAGCGYEYGTSWGKEVGWQYGSTTEDILTGLLIHSRGWRSVHCTPDPRAFLGCVPRAGPISMTQQKRWATGLLEILLSERNPIVATLTARLQFRQCLAYLWFLIWGLRSIPELCYAVLPAYCIITNSSFLPKANEPAICIPVALFLSYLIYSLSEYLEIGLSIRAWWNNQRMGRINATNPWLFGAISVFLKILRVSGTVFEVTQKEQSSNNGGDEGRFTFDASPIFMPGTTILLLQLTAFVVGFGGMQSPSVDKDASGLGEIVCSVLVVICFWPFAKGLFGKGKYGIPVSTICKSSLLSLSFVYLVKSTASKGQTEWSCHIKWLRPLEKEDYCSYGPFKTGDHIKQT
;
A
#
# COMPACT_ATOMS: atom_id res chain seq x y z
N MET A 1 14.45 -48.60 25.46
CA MET A 1 13.14 -49.26 25.68
C MET A 1 12.10 -48.21 26.04
N SER A 2 11.02 -48.14 25.26
CA SER A 2 9.64 -47.77 25.64
C SER A 2 9.33 -46.62 26.64
N TRP A 3 8.74 -45.55 26.10
CA TRP A 3 7.56 -44.75 26.56
C TRP A 3 7.42 -44.27 28.02
N ARG A 4 7.29 -42.93 28.23
CA ARG A 4 6.01 -42.23 28.53
C ARG A 4 6.15 -40.70 28.63
N LYS A 5 5.07 -40.02 28.22
CA LYS A 5 4.78 -38.57 28.24
C LYS A 5 4.70 -37.97 29.64
N THR A 6 5.06 -36.69 29.80
CA THR A 6 4.26 -35.73 30.57
C THR A 6 4.44 -34.31 30.03
N THR A 7 3.31 -33.66 29.77
CA THR A 7 3.12 -32.29 29.29
C THR A 7 3.19 -31.32 30.47
N VAL A 8 3.93 -30.21 30.36
CA VAL A 8 3.70 -28.99 31.14
C VAL A 8 3.82 -27.79 30.21
N ASN A 9 2.75 -26.99 30.19
CA ASN A 9 2.60 -25.75 29.43
C ASN A 9 3.60 -24.70 29.91
N CYS A 10 4.39 -24.12 29.00
CA CYS A 10 4.95 -22.78 29.17
C CYS A 10 4.27 -21.83 28.18
N LEU A 11 3.39 -21.00 28.71
CA LEU A 11 3.00 -19.71 28.13
C LEU A 11 4.27 -18.88 28.00
N PHE A 12 4.83 -18.77 26.79
CA PHE A 12 5.72 -17.67 26.46
C PHE A 12 4.87 -16.55 25.90
N GLU A 13 4.63 -15.55 26.74
CA GLU A 13 4.21 -14.21 26.33
C GLU A 13 5.19 -13.70 25.27
N ARG A 14 4.62 -13.31 24.15
CA ARG A 14 5.32 -12.89 22.94
C ARG A 14 5.53 -11.37 23.05
N GLU A 15 6.57 -10.94 23.76
CA GLU A 15 6.92 -9.50 23.90
C GLU A 15 8.06 -9.01 22.98
N ASP A 16 8.76 -9.87 22.23
CA ASP A 16 9.99 -9.46 21.52
C ASP A 16 9.97 -9.58 19.99
N GLU A 17 8.88 -9.17 19.31
CA GLU A 17 8.90 -8.92 17.85
C GLU A 17 8.81 -7.42 17.46
N ASP A 18 8.67 -6.51 18.43
CA ASP A 18 8.56 -5.05 18.21
C ASP A 18 9.89 -4.29 18.07
N LEU A 19 11.01 -5.04 18.01
CA LEU A 19 12.35 -4.49 18.21
C LEU A 19 13.01 -3.88 16.96
N ILE A 20 12.50 -4.15 15.75
CA ILE A 20 13.16 -3.63 14.52
C ILE A 20 12.22 -3.00 13.46
N LEU A 21 10.92 -2.95 13.73
CA LEU A 21 9.91 -2.30 12.87
C LEU A 21 9.90 -0.75 12.89
N ASN A 22 10.66 -0.08 13.75
CA ASN A 22 10.35 1.30 14.19
C ASN A 22 11.30 2.43 13.73
N SER A 23 12.20 2.17 12.78
CA SER A 23 13.20 3.15 12.33
C SER A 23 12.71 3.92 11.07
N CYS A 24 11.95 5.01 11.27
CA CYS A 24 11.50 5.90 10.18
C CYS A 24 12.47 7.08 10.03
N PHE A 25 13.04 7.26 8.85
CA PHE A 25 13.91 8.40 8.52
C PHE A 25 13.45 9.05 7.21
N THR A 26 13.82 10.29 6.94
CA THR A 26 13.24 11.00 5.78
C THR A 26 14.23 12.04 5.25
N THR A 27 14.43 12.03 3.94
CA THR A 27 15.31 12.96 3.22
C THR A 27 14.44 13.86 2.34
N VAL A 28 14.75 15.15 2.30
CA VAL A 28 13.95 16.17 1.60
C VAL A 28 14.80 16.88 0.57
N PHE A 29 14.41 16.80 -0.71
CA PHE A 29 15.09 17.48 -1.81
C PHE A 29 14.32 18.75 -2.22
N LEU A 30 15.03 19.83 -2.53
CA LEU A 30 14.46 21.16 -2.77
C LEU A 30 14.94 21.78 -4.08
N PHE A 31 14.09 21.88 -5.10
CA PHE A 31 14.40 22.62 -6.33
C PHE A 31 13.92 24.07 -6.21
N SER A 32 14.85 25.02 -6.37
CA SER A 32 14.55 26.45 -6.50
C SER A 32 15.41 27.04 -7.61
N SER A 33 14.83 27.31 -8.78
CA SER A 33 15.40 28.21 -9.78
C SER A 33 14.78 29.62 -9.62
N LYS A 34 15.55 30.67 -9.91
CA LYS A 34 15.02 32.04 -10.02
C LYS A 34 14.17 32.14 -11.30
N PRO A 35 13.13 33.01 -11.33
CA PRO A 35 12.30 33.17 -12.50
C PRO A 35 13.08 33.83 -13.64
N SER A 36 13.21 33.15 -14.78
CA SER A 36 13.49 33.77 -16.08
C SER A 36 12.21 33.72 -16.92
N THR A 37 11.81 34.87 -17.43
CA THR A 37 10.62 35.08 -18.26
C THR A 37 10.86 34.58 -19.67
N GLN A 38 10.41 33.37 -20.01
CA GLN A 38 10.19 32.97 -21.40
C GLN A 38 8.92 32.13 -21.53
N SER A 39 8.03 32.53 -22.44
CA SER A 39 6.81 31.80 -22.78
C SER A 39 7.16 30.55 -23.58
N LEU A 40 6.71 29.38 -23.13
CA LEU A 40 6.89 28.12 -23.85
C LEU A 40 5.66 27.81 -24.71
N ARG A 41 5.87 27.64 -26.01
CA ARG A 41 4.95 27.06 -26.99
C ARG A 41 5.44 25.63 -27.27
N CYS A 42 4.56 24.63 -27.22
CA CYS A 42 4.92 23.22 -27.43
C CYS A 42 4.46 22.73 -28.80
N ASP A 43 5.39 22.18 -29.59
CA ASP A 43 5.10 21.36 -30.77
C ASP A 43 5.48 19.89 -30.50
N TYR A 44 4.61 18.97 -30.93
CA TYR A 44 4.66 17.53 -30.70
C TYR A 44 5.37 16.78 -31.84
N LEU A 45 6.32 15.89 -31.54
CA LEU A 45 6.75 14.82 -32.46
C LEU A 45 6.97 13.50 -31.72
N ARG A 46 6.62 12.40 -32.40
CA ARG A 46 6.35 11.06 -31.88
C ARG A 46 7.33 10.07 -32.49
N SER A 47 8.01 9.23 -31.71
CA SER A 47 8.55 7.94 -32.20
C SER A 47 8.86 6.96 -31.06
N SER A 48 8.55 5.69 -31.32
CA SER A 48 8.51 4.55 -30.42
C SER A 48 9.56 3.51 -30.77
N HIS A 49 10.21 2.86 -29.81
CA HIS A 49 10.67 1.44 -29.87
C HIS A 49 11.01 0.92 -28.45
N LEU A 50 10.72 -0.37 -28.18
CA LEU A 50 10.82 -1.07 -26.89
C LEU A 50 11.64 -2.36 -27.06
N SER A 51 12.54 -2.66 -26.12
CA SER A 51 13.21 -3.96 -25.94
C SER A 51 13.41 -4.29 -24.45
N PRO A 52 13.31 -5.56 -23.99
CA PRO A 52 13.37 -5.95 -22.56
C PRO A 52 14.67 -6.71 -22.17
N CYS A 53 14.90 -6.86 -20.85
CA CYS A 53 15.84 -7.75 -20.09
C CYS A 53 16.97 -6.99 -19.34
N LEU A 54 17.63 -7.48 -18.29
CA LEU A 54 17.35 -8.32 -17.11
C LEU A 54 18.54 -8.05 -16.14
N SER A 55 18.32 -8.18 -14.83
CA SER A 55 19.31 -8.14 -13.71
C SER A 55 19.83 -6.78 -13.20
N SER A 56 19.73 -6.54 -11.87
CA SER A 56 20.42 -5.44 -11.15
C SER A 56 20.45 -5.68 -9.61
N PRO A 57 21.40 -5.06 -8.87
CA PRO A 57 21.78 -5.43 -7.48
C PRO A 57 20.95 -4.74 -6.37
N PRO A 58 21.11 -5.17 -5.09
CA PRO A 58 20.21 -4.82 -3.99
C PRO A 58 20.73 -3.63 -3.19
N PHE A 59 20.10 -2.46 -3.34
CA PHE A 59 19.88 -1.37 -2.35
C PHE A 59 19.76 -0.02 -3.08
N GLN A 60 18.66 0.70 -2.83
CA GLN A 60 18.31 1.92 -3.54
C GLN A 60 18.04 3.06 -2.56
N GLN A 61 18.92 4.07 -2.54
CA GLN A 61 18.51 5.44 -2.24
C GLN A 61 18.30 6.16 -3.56
N GLN A 62 17.14 6.80 -3.71
CA GLN A 62 16.68 7.31 -4.99
C GLN A 62 17.13 8.74 -5.23
N TRP A 63 17.40 9.00 -6.50
CA TRP A 63 17.91 10.26 -7.02
C TRP A 63 16.83 10.93 -7.84
N ILE A 64 16.63 12.20 -7.57
CA ILE A 64 15.76 13.05 -8.37
C ILE A 64 16.70 14.08 -9.01
N CYS A 65 17.05 13.85 -10.28
CA CYS A 65 17.73 14.85 -11.10
C CYS A 65 16.72 15.32 -12.16
N LEU A 66 15.99 16.38 -11.86
CA LEU A 66 15.00 16.94 -12.78
C LEU A 66 15.63 18.06 -13.60
N ASP A 67 15.16 18.22 -14.85
CA ASP A 67 15.57 19.34 -15.67
C ASP A 67 14.99 20.64 -15.08
N SER A 68 15.85 21.60 -14.72
CA SER A 68 15.49 22.80 -13.95
C SER A 68 14.94 23.95 -14.81
N ARG A 69 14.44 23.65 -16.02
CA ARG A 69 13.85 24.67 -16.92
C ARG A 69 12.57 25.33 -16.40
N SER A 70 11.93 24.81 -15.36
CA SER A 70 10.74 25.45 -14.77
C SER A 70 11.14 26.52 -13.74
N PRO A 71 10.65 27.76 -13.82
CA PRO A 71 10.95 28.86 -12.88
C PRO A 71 10.25 28.74 -11.50
N LEU A 72 9.77 27.55 -11.13
CA LEU A 72 8.82 27.32 -10.02
C LEU A 72 9.43 26.45 -8.93
N ARG A 73 9.15 26.81 -7.67
CA ARG A 73 9.60 26.05 -6.49
C ARG A 73 8.71 24.84 -6.25
N VAL A 74 9.28 23.64 -6.34
CA VAL A 74 8.62 22.37 -6.01
C VAL A 74 9.43 21.66 -4.93
N MET A 75 8.74 21.22 -3.87
CA MET A 75 9.35 20.51 -2.75
C MET A 75 9.15 19.00 -2.90
N PHE A 76 10.20 18.21 -2.64
CA PHE A 76 10.17 16.75 -2.76
C PHE A 76 10.24 16.09 -1.39
N TYR A 77 9.23 15.30 -1.06
CA TYR A 77 9.23 14.44 0.11
C TYR A 77 9.61 13.03 -0.28
N LEU A 78 10.73 12.54 0.26
CA LEU A 78 11.13 11.13 0.16
C LEU A 78 11.06 10.49 1.55
N HIS A 79 10.07 9.64 1.77
CA HIS A 79 9.91 8.91 3.03
C HIS A 79 10.71 7.58 3.00
N LEU A 80 11.72 7.44 3.86
CA LEU A 80 12.47 6.19 4.04
C LEU A 80 11.80 5.39 5.17
N GLY A 81 10.91 4.48 4.80
CA GLY A 81 10.36 3.49 5.73
C GLY A 81 11.41 2.42 6.07
N SER A 82 11.33 1.84 7.25
CA SER A 82 12.07 0.64 7.67
C SER A 82 11.66 -0.57 6.80
N HIS A 83 12.20 -0.63 5.58
CA HIS A 83 11.98 -1.70 4.59
C HIS A 83 13.10 -2.74 4.54
N CYS A 84 14.04 -2.72 5.49
CA CYS A 84 15.15 -3.68 5.53
C CYS A 84 15.18 -4.36 6.89
N GLN A 85 14.63 -5.57 6.98
CA GLN A 85 14.85 -6.45 8.12
C GLN A 85 14.91 -7.89 7.62
N TYR A 86 16.13 -8.44 7.60
CA TYR A 86 16.41 -9.85 7.32
C TYR A 86 16.05 -10.72 8.52
N GLN A 87 15.45 -11.88 8.24
CA GLN A 87 15.37 -12.99 9.16
C GLN A 87 16.69 -13.77 9.07
N MET A 88 17.39 -13.99 10.20
CA MET A 88 18.43 -15.02 10.25
C MET A 88 17.72 -16.37 10.12
N GLU A 89 17.75 -16.96 8.92
CA GLU A 89 17.48 -18.38 8.78
C GLU A 89 18.59 -19.13 9.53
N SER A 90 18.23 -19.77 10.64
CA SER A 90 19.05 -20.78 11.28
C SER A 90 19.24 -21.94 10.29
N GLY A 91 20.27 -21.81 9.45
CA GLY A 91 20.75 -22.88 8.60
C GLY A 91 21.12 -24.07 9.47
N GLY A 92 20.45 -25.19 9.22
CA GLY A 92 20.76 -26.47 9.84
C GLY A 92 22.24 -26.77 9.69
N VAL A 93 22.90 -26.99 10.82
CA VAL A 93 24.29 -27.44 10.91
C VAL A 93 24.42 -28.72 10.10
N GLN A 94 25.17 -28.65 9.00
CA GLN A 94 25.67 -29.84 8.31
C GLN A 94 26.71 -30.51 9.21
N ASN A 95 26.49 -31.79 9.46
CA ASN A 95 27.36 -32.68 10.22
C ASN A 95 28.80 -32.70 9.68
N LEU A 96 29.77 -32.50 10.57
CA LEU A 96 31.13 -33.04 10.43
C LEU A 96 31.53 -33.72 11.76
N PRO A 97 32.22 -34.88 11.72
CA PRO A 97 32.42 -35.74 12.88
C PRO A 97 33.69 -35.39 13.68
N GLY A 98 33.67 -35.58 15.00
CA GLY A 98 34.88 -35.53 15.84
C GLY A 98 34.63 -35.21 17.32
N THR A 99 34.50 -36.27 18.12
CA THR A 99 34.55 -36.42 19.61
C THR A 99 35.71 -35.69 20.34
N PRO A 100 35.79 -35.66 21.70
CA PRO A 100 34.73 -35.58 22.75
C PRO A 100 35.10 -34.79 24.07
N PHE A 101 34.12 -34.69 25.01
CA PHE A 101 34.19 -34.53 26.50
C PHE A 101 34.91 -33.28 27.10
N THR A 102 34.50 -32.60 28.19
CA THR A 102 33.86 -32.93 29.50
C THR A 102 33.06 -31.71 30.02
N GLU A 103 31.83 -31.86 30.52
CA GLU A 103 31.44 -31.94 31.95
C GLU A 103 32.10 -30.92 32.90
N ASP A 104 31.33 -29.96 33.43
CA ASP A 104 31.22 -29.81 34.88
C ASP A 104 29.96 -29.04 35.34
N THR A 105 29.20 -29.70 36.20
CA THR A 105 28.02 -29.25 36.93
C THR A 105 28.38 -28.43 38.18
N ARG A 106 27.58 -27.43 38.54
CA ARG A 106 27.14 -27.24 39.95
C ARG A 106 25.94 -26.31 40.09
N ALA A 107 24.93 -26.86 40.75
CA ALA A 107 23.73 -26.21 41.23
C ALA A 107 24.00 -25.35 42.46
N ALA A 108 23.23 -24.27 42.62
CA ALA A 108 22.89 -23.72 43.93
C ALA A 108 21.51 -23.06 43.86
N SER A 109 20.59 -23.68 44.60
CA SER A 109 19.24 -23.24 44.94
C SER A 109 19.25 -22.09 45.97
N GLY A 110 18.34 -21.14 45.83
CA GLY A 110 18.01 -20.16 46.88
C GLY A 110 16.86 -19.27 46.44
N GLY A 111 15.70 -19.43 47.07
CA GLY A 111 14.48 -18.70 46.74
C GLY A 111 14.23 -17.43 47.57
N TYR A 112 13.22 -16.70 47.09
CA TYR A 112 12.33 -15.75 47.76
C TYR A 112 12.57 -14.23 47.67
N VAL A 113 11.42 -13.60 47.41
CA VAL A 113 10.93 -12.24 47.70
C VAL A 113 11.20 -11.15 46.66
N CYS A 114 10.09 -10.74 46.03
CA CYS A 114 9.93 -9.46 45.35
C CYS A 114 9.83 -8.34 46.39
N ASP A 115 10.69 -7.34 46.30
CA ASP A 115 10.36 -5.99 46.76
C ASP A 115 11.15 -4.93 45.95
N ASP A 116 10.49 -3.79 45.74
CA ASP A 116 10.90 -2.66 44.91
C ASP A 116 12.19 -1.99 45.41
N SER A 117 13.25 -1.93 44.59
CA SER A 117 14.24 -0.82 44.56
C SER A 117 15.37 -1.07 43.55
N ARG A 118 15.59 -0.11 42.64
CA ARG A 118 16.83 0.01 41.82
C ARG A 118 18.03 0.29 42.76
N PRO A 119 19.30 -0.15 42.48
CA PRO A 119 20.03 0.25 41.25
C PRO A 119 21.07 -0.74 40.66
N GLY A 120 21.14 -0.75 39.33
CA GLY A 120 22.41 -0.78 38.57
C GLY A 120 23.24 -2.08 38.47
N ALA A 121 23.21 -2.71 37.30
CA ALA A 121 24.43 -3.23 36.67
C ALA A 121 24.28 -3.13 35.14
N ARG A 122 25.16 -2.32 34.53
CA ARG A 122 25.27 -2.09 33.09
C ARG A 122 26.09 -3.21 32.47
N THR A 123 25.57 -3.80 31.40
CA THR A 123 26.38 -4.15 30.23
C THR A 123 25.76 -3.42 29.05
N ALA A 124 26.42 -2.32 28.69
CA ALA A 124 26.20 -1.59 27.45
C ALA A 124 26.88 -2.36 26.32
N ASP A 125 26.14 -2.70 25.28
CA ASP A 125 26.50 -2.34 23.90
C ASP A 125 25.52 -2.95 22.90
N THR A 126 24.70 -2.10 22.30
CA THR A 126 24.64 -1.96 20.83
C THR A 126 23.83 -0.72 20.51
N HIS A 127 24.56 0.37 20.31
CA HIS A 127 24.10 1.62 19.72
C HIS A 127 23.15 1.40 18.55
N CYS A 128 22.17 2.27 18.40
CA CYS A 128 21.26 2.31 17.26
C CYS A 128 22.04 2.47 15.94
N LYS A 129 22.34 1.36 15.26
CA LYS A 129 23.11 1.33 14.02
C LYS A 129 22.39 2.03 12.84
N HIS A 130 21.06 2.13 12.86
CA HIS A 130 20.27 2.52 11.67
C HIS A 130 20.20 4.03 11.39
N CYS A 131 20.12 4.90 12.40
CA CYS A 131 20.07 6.38 12.20
C CYS A 131 21.35 6.90 11.54
N HIS A 132 22.48 6.37 12.01
CA HIS A 132 23.82 6.74 11.54
C HIS A 132 24.03 6.33 10.09
N ILE A 133 23.67 5.08 9.75
CA ILE A 133 23.85 4.54 8.40
C ILE A 133 23.05 5.38 7.39
N LEU A 134 21.77 5.65 7.61
CA LEU A 134 20.95 6.37 6.61
C LEU A 134 21.40 7.81 6.38
N THR A 135 21.81 8.50 7.45
CA THR A 135 22.36 9.85 7.31
C THR A 135 23.70 9.82 6.58
N ALA A 136 24.56 8.86 6.90
CA ALA A 136 25.86 8.71 6.25
C ALA A 136 25.74 8.34 4.78
N VAL A 137 24.81 7.44 4.45
CA VAL A 137 24.46 7.13 3.07
C VAL A 137 23.90 8.39 2.38
N THR A 138 23.03 9.18 3.03
CA THR A 138 22.49 10.42 2.44
C THR A 138 23.60 11.45 2.13
N ILE A 139 24.58 11.60 3.03
CA ILE A 139 25.70 12.53 2.81
C ILE A 139 26.61 12.03 1.70
N ARG A 140 26.97 10.74 1.68
CA ARG A 140 27.76 10.15 0.59
C ARG A 140 27.02 10.24 -0.74
N ALA A 141 25.73 9.95 -0.71
CA ALA A 141 24.86 10.13 -1.84
C ALA A 141 24.91 11.59 -2.33
N SER A 142 24.75 12.57 -1.45
CA SER A 142 24.84 13.98 -1.87
C SER A 142 26.16 14.35 -2.54
N LYS A 143 27.29 13.73 -2.16
CA LYS A 143 28.58 13.94 -2.81
C LYS A 143 28.57 13.39 -4.23
N PHE A 144 28.06 12.17 -4.44
CA PHE A 144 27.91 11.59 -5.77
C PHE A 144 26.93 12.40 -6.64
N ALA A 145 25.79 12.87 -6.09
CA ALA A 145 24.85 13.71 -6.84
C ALA A 145 25.51 14.98 -7.41
N ARG A 146 26.52 15.55 -6.73
CA ARG A 146 27.26 16.70 -7.25
C ARG A 146 28.08 16.40 -8.50
N LEU A 147 28.42 15.14 -8.74
CA LEU A 147 29.08 14.66 -9.95
C LEU A 147 28.04 14.22 -10.99
N TRP A 148 27.04 13.46 -10.54
CA TRP A 148 26.00 12.89 -11.39
C TRP A 148 25.11 13.94 -12.05
N VAL A 149 24.64 14.96 -11.32
CA VAL A 149 23.71 15.97 -11.84
C VAL A 149 24.31 16.76 -13.01
N PRO A 150 25.55 17.32 -12.91
CA PRO A 150 26.19 17.98 -14.04
C PRO A 150 26.44 17.04 -15.24
N PHE A 151 26.87 15.80 -15.01
CA PHE A 151 27.07 14.80 -16.06
C PHE A 151 25.77 14.53 -16.83
N CYS A 152 24.69 14.31 -16.08
CA CYS A 152 23.34 14.12 -16.57
C CYS A 152 22.88 15.29 -17.46
N LYS A 153 23.15 16.53 -17.06
CA LYS A 153 22.77 17.73 -17.81
C LYS A 153 23.65 17.92 -19.06
N LYS A 154 24.96 17.76 -18.92
CA LYS A 154 25.95 17.94 -20.00
C LYS A 154 25.65 17.01 -21.18
N HIS A 155 25.27 15.77 -20.90
CA HIS A 155 25.07 14.73 -21.92
C HIS A 155 23.60 14.39 -22.18
N ASP A 156 22.66 15.22 -21.69
CA ASP A 156 21.21 15.02 -21.84
C ASP A 156 20.71 13.59 -21.52
N ILE A 157 21.25 13.01 -20.45
CA ILE A 157 20.93 11.64 -20.03
C ILE A 157 19.48 11.58 -19.58
N GLN A 158 18.64 10.81 -20.27
CA GLN A 158 17.20 10.70 -19.92
C GLN A 158 16.98 9.88 -18.64
N ASP A 159 17.70 8.77 -18.47
CA ASP A 159 17.62 7.93 -17.27
C ASP A 159 18.39 8.54 -16.10
N ARG A 160 17.67 9.27 -15.26
CA ARG A 160 18.26 10.00 -14.12
C ARG A 160 18.60 9.11 -12.93
N ALA A 161 18.17 7.85 -12.95
CA ALA A 161 18.46 6.85 -11.93
C ALA A 161 19.76 6.08 -12.29
N PRO A 162 20.88 6.29 -11.57
CA PRO A 162 22.18 5.69 -11.90
C PRO A 162 22.12 4.16 -12.00
N PHE A 163 21.40 3.51 -11.07
CA PHE A 163 21.28 2.05 -11.09
C PHE A 163 20.58 1.52 -12.33
N ARG A 164 19.67 2.28 -12.95
CA ARG A 164 19.03 1.89 -14.22
C ARG A 164 19.95 2.17 -15.38
N TYR A 165 20.53 3.38 -15.40
CA TYR A 165 21.42 3.83 -16.46
C TYR A 165 22.62 2.88 -16.63
N PHE A 166 23.30 2.52 -15.54
CA PHE A 166 24.48 1.64 -15.58
C PHE A 166 24.16 0.14 -15.62
N SER A 167 22.91 -0.28 -15.43
CA SER A 167 22.51 -1.69 -15.59
C SER A 167 22.12 -2.05 -17.03
N SER A 168 22.01 -1.07 -17.93
CA SER A 168 21.75 -1.33 -19.35
C SER A 168 23.00 -1.95 -19.99
N GLU A 169 22.85 -3.08 -20.70
CA GLU A 169 23.93 -3.72 -21.45
C GLU A 169 24.34 -2.89 -22.70
N GLU A 170 23.52 -1.91 -23.09
CA GLU A 170 23.82 -0.99 -24.18
C GLU A 170 24.80 0.09 -23.73
N VAL A 171 26.10 -0.18 -23.90
CA VAL A 171 27.10 0.87 -23.87
C VAL A 171 26.81 1.83 -25.04
N PRO A 172 26.70 3.16 -24.82
CA PRO A 172 26.50 4.11 -25.91
C PRO A 172 27.71 4.08 -26.87
N LEU A 173 27.65 3.22 -27.89
CA LEU A 173 28.78 2.95 -28.80
C LEU A 173 29.11 4.14 -29.72
N ASN A 174 28.25 5.15 -29.78
CA ASN A 174 28.28 6.21 -30.81
C ASN A 174 28.68 7.59 -30.29
N ASN A 175 29.35 7.67 -29.13
CA ASN A 175 29.64 8.93 -28.45
C ASN A 175 31.12 9.34 -28.54
N SER A 176 31.39 10.64 -28.33
CA SER A 176 32.74 11.22 -28.38
C SER A 176 33.70 10.58 -27.37
N LEU A 177 35.01 10.64 -27.63
CA LEU A 177 36.04 10.14 -26.71
C LEU A 177 35.93 10.80 -25.32
N GLU A 178 35.58 12.09 -25.28
CA GLU A 178 35.32 12.84 -24.04
C GLU A 178 34.15 12.22 -23.23
N PHE A 179 33.04 11.89 -23.90
CA PHE A 179 31.92 11.21 -23.25
C PHE A 179 32.33 9.86 -22.68
N GLN A 180 33.08 9.04 -23.43
CA GLN A 180 33.50 7.72 -22.97
C GLN A 180 34.37 7.79 -21.71
N GLN A 181 35.29 8.76 -21.66
CA GLN A 181 36.13 9.00 -20.48
C GLN A 181 35.30 9.45 -19.28
N GLU A 182 34.38 10.39 -19.46
CA GLU A 182 33.48 10.85 -18.40
C GLU A 182 32.50 9.77 -17.93
N TYR A 183 32.00 8.95 -18.85
CA TYR A 183 31.11 7.83 -18.56
C TYR A 183 31.79 6.78 -17.69
N ASN A 184 33.00 6.32 -18.07
CA ASN A 184 33.75 5.33 -17.29
C ASN A 184 34.05 5.87 -15.90
N LYS A 185 34.53 7.11 -15.80
CA LYS A 185 34.75 7.77 -14.52
C LYS A 185 33.48 7.82 -13.66
N MET A 186 32.33 8.17 -14.25
CA MET A 186 31.06 8.24 -13.53
C MET A 186 30.56 6.86 -13.07
N LYS A 187 30.81 5.83 -13.89
CA LYS A 187 30.49 4.44 -13.56
C LYS A 187 31.33 3.95 -12.38
N ASP A 188 32.64 4.21 -12.39
CA ASP A 188 33.54 3.86 -11.29
C ASP A 188 33.11 4.52 -9.97
N GLU A 189 32.79 5.83 -10.00
CA GLU A 189 32.28 6.58 -8.85
C GLU A 189 30.94 6.01 -8.32
N TYR A 190 30.06 5.56 -9.22
CA TYR A 190 28.80 4.91 -8.85
C TYR A 190 29.03 3.53 -8.22
N GLU A 191 29.93 2.71 -8.79
CA GLU A 191 30.27 1.39 -8.26
C GLU A 191 30.96 1.47 -6.89
N GLU A 192 31.83 2.47 -6.69
CA GLU A 192 32.42 2.77 -5.39
C GLU A 192 31.34 3.13 -4.36
N LEU A 193 30.40 4.01 -4.73
CA LEU A 193 29.27 4.36 -3.87
C LEU A 193 28.43 3.13 -3.52
N ALA A 194 28.06 2.32 -4.51
CA ALA A 194 27.23 1.13 -4.32
C ALA A 194 27.91 0.11 -3.41
N THR A 195 29.20 -0.16 -3.63
CA THR A 195 30.01 -1.06 -2.79
C THR A 195 30.10 -0.55 -1.37
N THR A 196 30.35 0.74 -1.21
CA THR A 196 30.45 1.42 0.07
C THR A 196 29.14 1.34 0.88
N ILE A 197 27.99 1.47 0.21
CA ILE A 197 26.66 1.33 0.83
C ILE A 197 26.42 -0.14 1.23
N ASN A 198 26.82 -1.09 0.39
CA ASN A 198 26.70 -2.51 0.70
C ASN A 198 27.57 -2.92 1.89
N ASP A 199 28.78 -2.37 1.99
CA ASP A 199 29.69 -2.62 3.12
C ASP A 199 29.21 -1.97 4.41
N ALA A 200 28.61 -0.77 4.31
CA ALA A 200 27.96 -0.08 5.43
C ALA A 200 26.85 -0.91 6.08
N ASN A 201 26.16 -1.74 5.30
CA ASN A 201 25.13 -2.64 5.79
C ASN A 201 25.70 -3.93 6.41
N LYS A 202 26.90 -4.38 5.98
CA LYS A 202 27.51 -5.65 6.41
C LYS A 202 28.45 -5.51 7.60
N LYS A 203 29.13 -4.37 7.75
CA LYS A 203 30.09 -4.12 8.84
C LYS A 203 29.60 -2.96 9.71
N SER A 204 29.81 -3.06 11.03
CA SER A 204 29.73 -1.89 11.91
C SER A 204 30.93 -0.98 11.61
N ILE A 205 30.86 -0.24 10.50
CA ILE A 205 31.83 0.80 10.21
C ILE A 205 31.73 1.84 11.32
N ASP A 206 32.86 2.20 11.92
CA ASP A 206 32.91 3.27 12.91
C ASP A 206 32.76 4.62 12.18
N TRP A 207 31.53 5.10 12.12
CA TRP A 207 31.14 6.34 11.42
C TRP A 207 31.60 7.62 12.14
N ASN A 208 32.32 7.51 13.26
CA ASN A 208 32.73 8.63 14.11
C ASN A 208 33.89 9.51 13.55
N ARG A 209 34.44 9.21 12.37
CA ARG A 209 35.60 9.96 11.86
C ARG A 209 35.31 11.35 11.27
N SER A 210 34.05 11.74 11.09
CA SER A 210 33.70 13.12 10.69
C SER A 210 32.70 13.75 11.65
N GLY A 211 32.97 14.96 12.12
CA GLY A 211 32.09 15.75 13.02
C GLY A 211 30.67 15.96 12.49
N ASP A 212 30.44 15.68 11.21
CA ASP A 212 29.13 15.64 10.56
C ASP A 212 28.08 14.71 11.21
N PHE A 213 28.50 13.71 11.98
CA PHE A 213 27.61 12.70 12.58
C PHE A 213 27.36 12.88 14.08
N ALA A 214 27.90 13.95 14.70
CA ALA A 214 27.77 14.19 16.13
C ALA A 214 26.32 14.31 16.59
N ALA A 215 25.43 14.86 15.75
CA ALA A 215 24.00 14.97 16.06
C ALA A 215 23.25 13.63 16.11
N PHE A 216 23.90 12.52 15.74
CA PHE A 216 23.30 11.19 15.66
C PHE A 216 23.87 10.20 16.67
N SER A 217 24.99 10.53 17.34
CA SER A 217 25.64 9.65 18.30
C SER A 217 24.74 9.42 19.52
N ASN A 218 24.69 8.16 19.97
CA ASN A 218 23.94 7.75 21.17
C ASN A 218 22.42 7.97 21.11
N ILE A 219 21.82 7.90 19.91
CA ILE A 219 20.38 8.06 19.72
C ILE A 219 19.61 6.74 19.89
N GLU A 220 18.49 6.76 20.61
CA GLU A 220 17.54 5.64 20.69
C GLU A 220 16.42 5.78 19.63
N PRO A 221 16.10 4.76 18.82
CA PRO A 221 15.17 4.89 17.69
C PRO A 221 13.73 5.22 18.09
N LYS A 222 13.32 4.87 19.31
CA LYS A 222 11.99 5.18 19.87
C LYS A 222 11.98 6.43 20.76
N ASN A 223 13.15 7.03 21.01
CA ASN A 223 13.31 8.12 21.96
C ASN A 223 14.45 9.05 21.54
N HIS A 224 14.14 10.03 20.71
CA HIS A 224 15.13 10.97 20.22
C HIS A 224 14.51 12.32 19.86
N PRO A 225 15.25 13.43 20.02
CA PRO A 225 14.77 14.73 19.60
C PRO A 225 14.63 14.81 18.07
N ALA A 226 13.95 15.84 17.58
CA ALA A 226 13.93 16.15 16.15
C ALA A 226 15.35 16.50 15.68
N ILE A 227 15.72 15.97 14.51
CA ILE A 227 17.03 16.20 13.89
C ILE A 227 16.81 16.81 12.52
N ILE A 228 17.31 18.02 12.32
CA ILE A 228 17.22 18.74 11.06
C ILE A 228 18.63 19.10 10.65
N LYS A 229 19.07 18.58 9.49
CA LYS A 229 20.41 18.82 8.95
C LYS A 229 20.30 19.30 7.52
N VAL A 230 20.80 20.50 7.24
CA VAL A 230 21.01 20.97 5.87
C VAL A 230 22.25 20.25 5.34
N VAL A 231 22.05 19.26 4.47
CA VAL A 231 23.11 18.44 3.89
C VAL A 231 23.80 19.19 2.75
N TRP A 232 23.03 19.93 1.96
CA TRP A 232 23.56 20.77 0.88
C TRP A 232 22.73 22.05 0.73
N GLU A 233 23.42 23.16 0.49
CA GLU A 233 22.81 24.47 0.26
C GLU A 233 23.35 25.07 -1.04
N ASN A 234 22.48 25.30 -2.02
CA ASN A 234 22.84 26.04 -3.23
C ASN A 234 22.82 27.54 -2.91
N LYS A 235 23.95 28.06 -2.43
CA LYS A 235 24.11 29.49 -2.07
C LYS A 235 24.21 30.41 -3.30
N GLY A 236 24.63 29.87 -4.45
CA GLY A 236 24.84 30.64 -5.67
C GLY A 236 23.57 30.94 -6.47
N GLY A 237 22.50 30.17 -6.26
CA GLY A 237 21.28 30.26 -7.09
C GLY A 237 21.54 29.90 -8.57
N ILE A 238 22.64 29.22 -8.85
CA ILE A 238 23.08 28.81 -10.19
C ILE A 238 22.24 27.59 -10.59
N SER A 239 21.59 27.65 -11.76
CA SER A 239 20.65 26.63 -12.27
C SER A 239 21.27 25.26 -12.50
N ASP A 240 22.59 25.22 -12.65
CA ASP A 240 23.35 24.03 -13.03
C ASP A 240 23.78 23.19 -11.83
N GLU A 241 23.78 23.76 -10.63
CA GLU A 241 24.19 23.07 -9.40
C GLU A 241 23.07 22.24 -8.75
N MET A 242 23.48 21.36 -7.82
CA MET A 242 22.58 20.51 -7.06
C MET A 242 21.60 21.38 -6.23
N PRO A 243 20.30 21.04 -6.20
CA PRO A 243 19.30 21.74 -5.38
C PRO A 243 19.51 21.53 -3.87
N HIS A 244 18.92 22.38 -3.00
CA HIS A 244 19.08 22.23 -1.55
C HIS A 244 18.66 20.82 -1.09
N LEU A 245 19.37 20.27 -0.10
CA LEU A 245 19.08 18.97 0.48
C LEU A 245 19.00 19.09 1.99
N ILE A 246 17.86 18.75 2.55
CA ILE A 246 17.59 18.83 3.98
C ILE A 246 17.19 17.44 4.48
N TYR A 247 17.92 16.94 5.46
CA TYR A 247 17.57 15.73 6.16
C TYR A 247 16.70 16.07 7.38
N ILE A 248 15.60 15.34 7.56
CA ILE A 248 14.66 15.55 8.66
C ILE A 248 14.34 14.22 9.32
N SER A 249 14.64 14.12 10.60
CA SER A 249 14.13 13.09 11.49
C SER A 249 13.19 13.74 12.49
N ARG A 250 11.92 13.31 12.52
CA ARG A 250 10.93 13.81 13.48
C ARG A 250 11.29 13.40 14.91
N GLU A 251 10.86 14.17 15.90
CA GLU A 251 11.00 13.73 17.30
C GLU A 251 10.18 12.45 17.54
N LYS A 252 10.76 11.50 18.29
CA LYS A 252 10.08 10.31 18.77
C LYS A 252 10.21 10.17 20.27
N ARG A 253 9.13 9.73 20.91
CA ARG A 253 9.03 9.50 22.35
C ARG A 253 8.17 8.27 22.58
N PRO A 254 8.53 7.34 23.51
CA PRO A 254 7.85 6.04 23.64
C PRO A 254 6.33 6.12 23.87
N LYS A 255 5.84 7.18 24.51
CA LYS A 255 4.42 7.36 24.86
C LYS A 255 3.63 8.20 23.86
N HIS A 256 4.26 8.66 22.77
CA HIS A 256 3.59 9.51 21.79
C HIS A 256 3.25 8.72 20.52
N PRO A 257 1.98 8.72 20.07
CA PRO A 257 1.64 8.13 18.78
C PRO A 257 2.29 8.92 17.65
N HIS A 258 2.81 8.22 16.65
CA HIS A 258 3.57 8.84 15.55
C HIS A 258 2.85 8.78 14.20
N HIS A 259 1.69 8.11 14.12
CA HIS A 259 0.86 8.07 12.91
C HIS A 259 1.60 7.68 11.61
N TYR A 260 2.58 6.78 11.73
CA TYR A 260 3.34 6.19 10.61
C TYR A 260 3.77 7.22 9.56
N LYS A 261 3.41 7.00 8.28
CA LYS A 261 3.74 7.84 7.12
C LYS A 261 3.02 9.18 7.17
N ALA A 262 1.72 9.20 7.50
CA ALA A 262 0.94 10.43 7.63
C ALA A 262 1.60 11.45 8.58
N GLY A 263 2.03 10.99 9.76
CA GLY A 263 2.70 11.85 10.74
C GLY A 263 4.06 12.36 10.27
N ALA A 264 4.81 11.55 9.51
CA ALA A 264 6.08 11.98 8.93
C ALA A 264 5.84 13.06 7.88
N MET A 265 4.87 12.85 6.98
CA MET A 265 4.50 13.84 5.96
C MET A 265 3.95 15.13 6.58
N ASN A 266 3.25 15.08 7.73
CA ASN A 266 2.82 16.26 8.45
C ASN A 266 3.98 17.08 9.02
N VAL A 267 4.97 16.41 9.64
CA VAL A 267 6.22 17.07 10.08
C VAL A 267 6.93 17.72 8.89
N LEU A 268 7.07 17.00 7.77
CA LEU A 268 7.65 17.55 6.54
C LEU A 268 6.91 18.79 6.04
N THR A 269 5.57 18.74 6.08
CA THR A 269 4.72 19.85 5.63
C THR A 269 4.96 21.10 6.49
N ARG A 270 5.09 20.94 7.81
CA ARG A 270 5.40 22.06 8.73
C ARG A 270 6.81 22.60 8.54
N VAL A 271 7.82 21.73 8.60
CA VAL A 271 9.23 22.15 8.51
C VAL A 271 9.51 22.81 7.16
N SER A 272 9.07 22.21 6.05
CA SER A 272 9.22 22.82 4.73
C SER A 272 8.41 24.11 4.57
N GLY A 273 7.26 24.22 5.25
CA GLY A 273 6.47 25.44 5.30
C GLY A 273 7.25 26.60 5.91
N LEU A 274 8.09 26.34 6.91
CA LEU A 274 9.00 27.35 7.48
C LEU A 274 10.19 27.64 6.57
N MET A 275 10.88 26.58 6.12
CA MET A 275 12.19 26.73 5.50
C MET A 275 12.11 27.30 4.08
N THR A 276 11.15 26.85 3.27
CA THR A 276 11.08 27.24 1.84
C THR A 276 9.72 27.69 1.36
N ASN A 277 8.67 27.23 2.04
CA ASN A 277 7.27 27.51 1.73
C ASN A 277 6.90 27.30 0.25
N ALA A 278 7.45 26.25 -0.36
CA ALA A 278 7.17 25.96 -1.78
C ALA A 278 5.66 25.73 -2.01
N PRO A 279 5.03 26.37 -3.01
CA PRO A 279 3.59 26.30 -3.22
C PRO A 279 3.09 24.91 -3.66
N PHE A 280 4.00 24.06 -4.17
CA PHE A 280 3.72 22.70 -4.60
C PHE A 280 4.61 21.69 -3.88
N ILE A 281 4.04 20.51 -3.62
CA ILE A 281 4.67 19.40 -2.90
C ILE A 281 4.55 18.15 -3.80
N LEU A 282 5.67 17.56 -4.19
CA LEU A 282 5.70 16.20 -4.73
C LEU A 282 5.91 15.22 -3.58
N ASN A 283 4.98 14.30 -3.41
CA ASN A 283 5.15 13.14 -2.55
C ASN A 283 5.62 11.92 -3.35
N LEU A 284 6.67 11.24 -2.86
CA LEU A 284 7.28 10.09 -3.51
C LEU A 284 7.76 9.06 -2.47
N ASP A 285 7.40 7.80 -2.68
CA ASP A 285 7.87 6.68 -1.88
C ASP A 285 9.29 6.25 -2.27
N CYS A 286 10.04 5.68 -1.32
CA CYS A 286 11.44 5.29 -1.50
C CYS A 286 11.69 4.17 -2.53
N ASP A 287 10.63 3.50 -2.95
CA ASP A 287 10.61 2.46 -3.96
C ASP A 287 10.15 2.97 -5.33
N MET A 288 9.86 4.27 -5.48
CA MET A 288 9.41 4.90 -6.73
C MET A 288 10.38 6.00 -7.20
N PHE A 289 11.08 5.81 -8.32
CA PHE A 289 11.99 6.83 -8.87
C PHE A 289 11.34 7.62 -10.01
N VAL A 290 11.88 8.82 -10.27
CA VAL A 290 11.49 9.66 -11.41
C VAL A 290 12.09 9.09 -12.68
N ASN A 291 11.24 8.60 -13.57
CA ASN A 291 11.64 8.05 -14.87
C ASN A 291 11.57 9.09 -15.98
N ASN A 292 10.60 10.01 -15.94
CA ASN A 292 10.53 11.12 -16.89
C ASN A 292 11.13 12.40 -16.28
N PRO A 293 12.28 12.90 -16.77
CA PRO A 293 12.93 14.10 -16.22
C PRO A 293 12.11 15.39 -16.38
N ASN A 294 11.11 15.40 -17.27
CA ASN A 294 10.22 16.53 -17.53
C ASN A 294 8.92 16.48 -16.72
N ILE A 295 8.77 15.52 -15.79
CA ILE A 295 7.51 15.32 -15.07
C ILE A 295 7.05 16.55 -14.29
N VAL A 296 7.98 17.33 -13.73
CA VAL A 296 7.62 18.58 -13.03
C VAL A 296 6.99 19.57 -13.99
N CYS A 297 7.56 19.75 -15.19
CA CYS A 297 6.99 20.62 -16.22
C CYS A 297 5.59 20.16 -16.60
N HIS A 298 5.39 18.85 -16.86
CA HIS A 298 4.07 18.30 -17.17
C HIS A 298 3.05 18.53 -16.04
N ALA A 299 3.44 18.30 -14.79
CA ALA A 299 2.56 18.54 -13.65
C ALA A 299 2.25 20.04 -13.46
N MET A 300 3.22 20.92 -13.68
CA MET A 300 3.03 22.36 -13.58
C MET A 300 2.11 22.88 -14.69
N CYS A 301 2.19 22.36 -15.91
CA CYS A 301 1.21 22.68 -16.96
C CYS A 301 -0.22 22.44 -16.46
N LEU A 302 -0.48 21.30 -15.81
CA LEU A 302 -1.79 20.92 -15.27
C LEU A 302 -2.19 21.65 -13.99
N LEU A 303 -1.26 22.30 -13.30
CA LEU A 303 -1.52 23.02 -12.03
C LEU A 303 -1.45 24.55 -12.19
N LEU A 304 -0.98 25.07 -13.32
CA LEU A 304 -0.82 26.51 -13.53
C LEU A 304 -1.57 27.06 -14.74
N GLY A 305 -2.06 26.22 -15.65
CA GLY A 305 -2.75 26.70 -16.84
C GLY A 305 -4.20 27.16 -16.56
N SER A 306 -5.16 26.67 -17.34
CA SER A 306 -6.50 27.25 -17.47
C SER A 306 -7.35 27.23 -16.19
N ARG A 307 -8.56 27.83 -16.20
CA ARG A 307 -9.41 28.01 -15.01
C ARG A 307 -9.69 26.70 -14.25
N ASN A 308 -9.94 25.59 -14.96
CA ASN A 308 -10.17 24.26 -14.37
C ASN A 308 -8.90 23.65 -13.74
N GLU A 309 -7.72 23.99 -14.26
CA GLU A 309 -6.42 23.53 -13.73
C GLU A 309 -6.08 24.26 -12.42
N ARG A 310 -6.54 25.50 -12.25
CA ARG A 310 -6.47 26.23 -10.96
C ARG A 310 -7.36 25.65 -9.87
N GLU A 311 -8.43 24.95 -10.25
CA GLU A 311 -9.37 24.24 -9.35
C GLU A 311 -8.93 22.81 -9.02
N SER A 312 -7.78 22.38 -9.56
CA SER A 312 -7.21 21.07 -9.26
C SER A 312 -6.35 21.14 -7.99
N GLY A 313 -6.71 20.34 -6.98
CA GLY A 313 -6.00 20.30 -5.71
C GLY A 313 -4.69 19.51 -5.77
N PHE A 314 -4.65 18.48 -6.63
CA PHE A 314 -3.46 17.68 -6.89
C PHE A 314 -3.47 17.02 -8.28
N VAL A 315 -2.29 16.63 -8.74
CA VAL A 315 -2.04 15.84 -9.96
C VAL A 315 -1.46 14.49 -9.56
N GLN A 316 -2.17 13.41 -9.88
CA GLN A 316 -1.74 12.03 -9.64
C GLN A 316 -1.10 11.46 -10.90
N CYS A 317 0.04 10.78 -10.76
CA CYS A 317 0.60 9.93 -11.82
C CYS A 317 0.29 8.46 -11.48
N PRO A 318 -0.12 7.63 -12.46
CA PRO A 318 -0.32 6.20 -12.20
C PRO A 318 1.00 5.54 -11.80
N GLN A 319 0.90 4.54 -10.91
CA GLN A 319 2.05 3.78 -10.46
C GLN A 319 2.36 2.68 -11.46
N TYR A 320 3.61 2.65 -11.93
CA TYR A 320 4.12 1.61 -12.81
C TYR A 320 5.37 0.98 -12.20
N PHE A 321 5.65 -0.25 -12.58
CA PHE A 321 6.73 -1.03 -11.98
C PHE A 321 7.77 -1.43 -13.02
N TYR A 322 9.06 -1.19 -12.75
CA TYR A 322 10.14 -1.54 -13.67
C TYR A 322 10.56 -3.02 -13.55
N ASP A 323 10.26 -3.64 -12.40
CA ASP A 323 10.54 -5.04 -12.09
C ASP A 323 9.26 -5.91 -12.08
N GLY A 324 8.21 -5.41 -12.73
CA GLY A 324 6.96 -6.11 -12.95
C GLY A 324 7.19 -7.48 -13.57
N LEU A 325 6.74 -8.54 -12.88
CA LEU A 325 6.87 -9.89 -13.39
C LEU A 325 6.02 -10.09 -14.65
N LYS A 326 6.59 -10.79 -15.63
CA LYS A 326 5.88 -11.15 -16.87
C LYS A 326 4.59 -11.91 -16.53
N HIS A 327 3.50 -11.51 -17.16
CA HIS A 327 2.15 -12.06 -16.94
C HIS A 327 1.56 -11.84 -15.55
N ASP A 328 2.14 -10.98 -14.71
CA ASP A 328 1.57 -10.57 -13.43
C ASP A 328 1.00 -11.74 -12.58
N PRO A 329 1.85 -12.70 -12.16
CA PRO A 329 1.40 -13.90 -11.43
C PRO A 329 0.72 -13.61 -10.09
N PHE A 330 0.93 -12.42 -9.53
CA PHE A 330 0.37 -11.97 -8.26
C PHE A 330 -0.79 -10.98 -8.39
N GLY A 331 -1.15 -10.56 -9.61
CA GLY A 331 -2.26 -9.65 -9.86
C GLY A 331 -2.11 -8.30 -9.18
N ASN A 332 -0.88 -7.79 -9.09
CA ASN A 332 -0.54 -6.61 -8.26
C ASN A 332 0.05 -5.44 -9.06
N GLN A 333 0.01 -5.51 -10.39
CA GLN A 333 0.45 -4.40 -11.26
C GLN A 333 -0.69 -3.43 -11.61
N PHE A 334 -1.95 -3.89 -11.56
CA PHE A 334 -3.15 -3.05 -11.74
C PHE A 334 -3.20 -2.24 -13.04
N GLU A 335 -2.50 -2.62 -14.11
CA GLU A 335 -2.44 -1.81 -15.35
C GLU A 335 -3.82 -1.59 -15.98
N VAL A 336 -4.65 -2.64 -16.07
CA VAL A 336 -6.03 -2.57 -16.61
C VAL A 336 -6.91 -1.65 -15.77
N LEU A 337 -6.79 -1.74 -14.44
CA LEU A 337 -7.54 -0.89 -13.51
C LEU A 337 -7.25 0.60 -13.76
N HIS A 338 -5.97 0.96 -13.90
CA HIS A 338 -5.58 2.34 -14.19
C HIS A 338 -6.08 2.81 -15.56
N LYS A 339 -6.00 1.95 -16.59
CA LYS A 339 -6.37 2.29 -17.96
C LYS A 339 -7.88 2.54 -18.14
N TYR A 340 -8.73 1.68 -17.58
CA TYR A 340 -10.17 1.78 -17.77
C TYR A 340 -10.83 2.54 -16.63
N LEU A 341 -10.81 2.00 -15.41
CA LEU A 341 -11.48 2.63 -14.28
C LEU A 341 -10.81 3.95 -13.89
N GLY A 342 -9.48 3.98 -13.81
CA GLY A 342 -8.73 5.18 -13.46
C GLY A 342 -9.09 6.34 -14.39
N ASN A 343 -8.99 6.15 -15.70
CA ASN A 343 -9.36 7.16 -16.69
C ASN A 343 -10.85 7.51 -16.68
N GLY A 344 -11.74 6.55 -16.41
CA GLY A 344 -13.17 6.82 -16.24
C GLY A 344 -13.46 7.78 -15.08
N ILE A 345 -12.76 7.62 -13.96
CA ILE A 345 -12.91 8.47 -12.77
C ILE A 345 -12.37 9.89 -13.00
N VAL A 346 -11.35 10.05 -13.85
CA VAL A 346 -10.81 11.39 -14.21
C VAL A 346 -11.89 12.32 -14.74
N GLY A 347 -12.85 11.79 -15.51
CA GLY A 347 -13.96 12.56 -16.08
C GLY A 347 -15.01 13.02 -15.07
N ILE A 348 -14.93 12.60 -13.80
CA ILE A 348 -15.91 12.93 -12.75
C ILE A 348 -15.39 14.14 -11.94
N GLN A 349 -14.71 13.87 -10.83
CA GLN A 349 -14.06 14.87 -9.98
C GLN A 349 -12.53 14.71 -9.96
N GLY A 350 -12.01 13.62 -10.54
CA GLY A 350 -10.59 13.34 -10.66
C GLY A 350 -10.16 12.05 -9.95
N PRO A 351 -8.93 11.58 -10.23
CA PRO A 351 -8.41 10.33 -9.65
C PRO A 351 -8.21 10.45 -8.14
N PHE A 352 -8.22 9.31 -7.45
CA PHE A 352 -7.86 9.23 -6.04
C PHE A 352 -6.37 9.59 -5.83
N TYR A 353 -6.04 10.01 -4.60
CA TYR A 353 -4.64 10.13 -4.20
C TYR A 353 -4.09 8.75 -3.84
N GLY A 354 -3.09 8.28 -4.58
CA GLY A 354 -2.54 6.93 -4.49
C GLY A 354 -1.28 6.80 -3.62
N GLY A 355 -0.95 7.80 -2.81
CA GLY A 355 0.12 7.70 -1.82
C GLY A 355 1.55 7.96 -2.32
N THR A 356 1.77 8.11 -3.64
CA THR A 356 3.09 8.38 -4.25
C THR A 356 2.91 8.98 -5.66
N GLY A 357 3.95 9.59 -6.22
CA GLY A 357 3.94 10.16 -7.57
C GLY A 357 2.89 11.26 -7.75
N CYS A 358 2.64 12.06 -6.71
CA CYS A 358 1.55 13.03 -6.68
C CYS A 358 2.01 14.44 -6.32
N PHE A 359 1.62 15.42 -7.15
CA PHE A 359 1.89 16.83 -6.94
C PHE A 359 0.69 17.50 -6.28
N HIS A 360 0.84 17.97 -5.05
CA HIS A 360 -0.19 18.67 -4.29
C HIS A 360 0.08 20.17 -4.23
N ARG A 361 -0.99 20.97 -4.20
CA ARG A 361 -0.89 22.37 -3.76
C ARG A 361 -0.74 22.42 -2.24
N ARG A 362 0.23 23.19 -1.75
CA ARG A 362 0.44 23.39 -0.30
C ARG A 362 -0.81 23.93 0.39
N LYS A 363 -1.49 24.92 -0.20
CA LYS A 363 -2.73 25.48 0.37
C LYS A 363 -3.83 24.44 0.56
N VAL A 364 -3.89 23.42 -0.31
CA VAL A 364 -4.87 22.32 -0.23
C VAL A 364 -4.52 21.39 0.93
N ILE A 365 -3.23 21.08 1.10
CA ILE A 365 -2.74 20.33 2.27
C ILE A 365 -2.98 21.14 3.56
N TYR A 366 -2.91 22.48 3.50
CA TYR A 366 -3.33 23.35 4.60
C TYR A 366 -4.85 23.43 4.82
N GLY A 367 -5.66 22.68 4.07
CA GLY A 367 -7.10 22.60 4.28
C GLY A 367 -7.91 23.69 3.59
N ALA A 368 -7.32 24.48 2.68
CA ALA A 368 -8.06 25.48 1.92
C ALA A 368 -9.17 24.85 1.07
N CYS A 369 -10.20 25.63 0.75
CA CYS A 369 -11.22 25.31 -0.26
C CYS A 369 -10.93 26.00 -1.61
N PRO A 370 -11.51 25.51 -2.72
CA PRO A 370 -11.58 26.25 -3.97
C PRO A 370 -12.17 27.66 -3.79
N HIS A 371 -11.70 28.64 -4.57
CA HIS A 371 -12.04 30.06 -4.41
C HIS A 371 -13.50 30.40 -4.72
N ASP A 372 -14.14 29.62 -5.59
CA ASP A 372 -15.53 29.74 -6.01
C ASP A 372 -16.55 29.37 -4.93
N ILE A 373 -16.11 28.77 -3.82
CA ILE A 373 -17.00 28.32 -2.74
C ILE A 373 -17.46 29.47 -1.82
N GLY A 374 -16.73 30.60 -1.80
CA GLY A 374 -17.13 31.81 -1.08
C GLY A 374 -17.53 31.56 0.38
N ILE A 375 -18.71 32.04 0.79
CA ILE A 375 -19.22 31.99 2.18
C ILE A 375 -19.37 30.55 2.72
N GLN A 376 -19.59 29.56 1.85
CA GLN A 376 -19.77 28.16 2.27
C GLN A 376 -18.46 27.47 2.68
N ALA A 377 -17.30 28.11 2.50
CA ALA A 377 -16.02 27.55 2.93
C ALA A 377 -15.99 27.29 4.44
N LYS A 378 -16.62 28.16 5.23
CA LYS A 378 -16.68 28.08 6.71
C LYS A 378 -17.37 26.81 7.22
N SER A 379 -18.31 26.24 6.48
CA SER A 379 -18.97 24.98 6.86
C SER A 379 -18.21 23.73 6.41
N LEU A 380 -17.26 23.86 5.49
CA LEU A 380 -16.53 22.75 4.87
C LEU A 380 -15.12 22.56 5.45
N THR A 381 -14.52 23.64 5.95
CA THR A 381 -13.18 23.62 6.50
C THR A 381 -13.02 24.70 7.57
N PRO A 382 -12.23 24.44 8.62
CA PRO A 382 -11.84 25.51 9.54
C PRO A 382 -10.99 26.58 8.84
N VAL A 383 -10.31 26.26 7.73
CA VAL A 383 -9.33 27.15 7.09
C VAL A 383 -9.99 28.03 6.04
N HIS A 384 -10.20 29.31 6.37
CA HIS A 384 -10.83 30.32 5.52
C HIS A 384 -10.05 31.64 5.57
N ASP A 385 -10.42 32.62 4.74
CA ASP A 385 -9.61 33.84 4.55
C ASP A 385 -9.60 34.77 5.78
N ASP A 386 -10.61 34.70 6.65
CA ASP A 386 -10.81 35.60 7.82
C ASP A 386 -10.58 34.90 9.17
N LEU A 387 -9.45 34.21 9.34
CA LEU A 387 -9.13 33.51 10.59
C LEU A 387 -8.69 34.46 11.71
N THR A 388 -9.33 34.37 12.88
CA THR A 388 -8.87 35.02 14.11
C THR A 388 -7.56 34.41 14.63
N GLU A 389 -6.78 35.15 15.42
CA GLU A 389 -5.52 34.63 16.02
C GLU A 389 -5.74 33.34 16.81
N LYS A 390 -6.85 33.25 17.56
CA LYS A 390 -7.22 32.05 18.33
C LYS A 390 -7.48 30.84 17.42
N GLU A 391 -8.13 31.04 16.27
CA GLU A 391 -8.37 29.97 15.31
C GLU A 391 -7.07 29.56 14.60
N GLN A 392 -6.20 30.51 14.25
CA GLN A 392 -4.89 30.21 13.67
C GLN A 392 -4.04 29.34 14.60
N LEU A 393 -4.02 29.65 15.90
CA LEU A 393 -3.34 28.85 16.93
C LEU A 393 -3.94 27.44 17.05
N LYS A 394 -5.27 27.33 17.02
CA LYS A 394 -5.96 26.03 17.07
C LYS A 394 -5.67 25.19 15.81
N ILE A 395 -5.56 25.82 14.65
CA ILE A 395 -5.37 25.10 13.39
C ILE A 395 -3.91 24.70 13.21
N PHE A 396 -2.99 25.67 13.25
CA PHE A 396 -1.59 25.49 12.85
C PHE A 396 -0.63 25.27 14.02
N GLY A 397 -1.09 25.43 15.27
CA GLY A 397 -0.27 25.32 16.47
C GLY A 397 0.34 26.65 16.92
N ASN A 398 1.26 26.60 17.87
CA ASN A 398 1.74 27.79 18.60
C ASN A 398 2.96 28.50 17.96
N SER A 399 3.47 28.03 16.82
CA SER A 399 4.58 28.72 16.12
C SER A 399 4.07 29.92 15.31
N LYS A 400 4.45 31.13 15.73
CA LYS A 400 4.10 32.38 15.03
C LYS A 400 4.71 32.44 13.64
N GLU A 401 5.91 31.88 13.47
CA GLU A 401 6.60 31.76 12.19
C GLU A 401 5.82 30.86 11.23
N LEU A 402 5.34 29.72 11.70
CA LEU A 402 4.58 28.78 10.87
C LEU A 402 3.22 29.37 10.50
N ILE A 403 2.53 29.99 11.44
CA ILE A 403 1.25 30.69 11.18
C ILE A 403 1.44 31.75 10.09
N ARG A 404 2.45 32.61 10.23
CA ARG A 404 2.75 33.64 9.22
C ARG A 404 3.05 33.01 7.86
N SER A 405 3.87 31.96 7.83
CA SER A 405 4.22 31.27 6.57
C SER A 405 3.01 30.59 5.91
N ALA A 406 2.16 29.95 6.71
CA ALA A 406 0.92 29.33 6.25
C ALA A 406 -0.05 30.37 5.69
N ALA A 407 -0.20 31.52 6.35
CA ALA A 407 -1.02 32.64 5.85
C ALA A 407 -0.54 33.13 4.47
N HIS A 408 0.78 33.27 4.27
CA HIS A 408 1.35 33.60 2.95
C HIS A 408 1.02 32.54 1.89
N ALA A 409 1.16 31.25 2.24
CA ALA A 409 0.86 30.14 1.33
C ALA A 409 -0.63 30.08 0.94
N LEU A 410 -1.53 30.35 1.89
CA LEU A 410 -2.97 30.40 1.67
C LEU A 410 -3.36 31.55 0.74
N GLN A 411 -2.75 32.73 0.92
CA GLN A 411 -2.94 33.90 0.05
C GLN A 411 -2.30 33.75 -1.34
N GLY A 412 -1.56 32.66 -1.59
CA GLY A 412 -0.84 32.45 -2.85
C GLY A 412 0.31 33.44 -3.08
N LYS A 413 0.78 34.13 -2.02
CA LYS A 413 1.90 35.07 -2.10
C LYS A 413 3.21 34.29 -2.08
N ALA A 414 4.09 34.56 -3.05
CA ALA A 414 5.45 34.06 -3.00
C ALA A 414 6.18 34.68 -1.80
N ASN A 415 6.94 33.88 -1.05
CA ASN A 415 7.71 34.35 0.11
C ASN A 415 8.52 35.61 -0.25
N THR A 416 8.24 36.69 0.47
CA THR A 416 9.01 37.92 0.43
C THR A 416 10.20 37.72 1.39
N SER A 417 11.42 37.65 0.83
CA SER A 417 12.70 37.43 1.53
C SER A 417 12.99 36.00 2.04
N PRO A 418 14.09 35.34 1.59
CA PRO A 418 14.62 34.18 2.29
C PRO A 418 15.27 34.64 3.60
N LYS A 419 14.64 34.34 4.74
CA LYS A 419 15.40 34.29 6.00
C LYS A 419 16.51 33.24 5.83
N LEU A 420 17.70 33.50 6.37
CA LEU A 420 18.80 32.54 6.31
C LEU A 420 18.33 31.20 6.89
N LEU A 421 18.51 30.10 6.14
CA LEU A 421 18.17 28.73 6.56
C LEU A 421 18.67 28.38 7.98
N PRO A 422 19.88 28.80 8.42
CA PRO A 422 20.35 28.64 9.80
C PRO A 422 19.45 29.26 10.87
N ASP A 423 18.90 30.45 10.63
CA ASP A 423 18.10 31.20 11.62
C ASP A 423 16.74 30.55 11.89
N LEU A 424 16.29 29.66 10.98
CA LEU A 424 15.04 28.93 11.08
C LEU A 424 15.18 27.54 11.71
N ASN A 425 16.40 27.10 12.05
CA ASN A 425 16.62 25.73 12.51
C ASN A 425 15.91 25.43 13.83
N GLU A 426 15.93 26.37 14.80
CA GLU A 426 15.24 26.19 16.08
C GLU A 426 13.71 26.20 15.93
N ALA A 427 13.17 27.11 15.12
CA ALA A 427 11.74 27.11 14.78
C ALA A 427 11.32 25.83 14.05
N ALA A 428 12.19 25.31 13.17
CA ALA A 428 11.97 24.06 12.46
C ALA A 428 11.96 22.85 13.41
N LYS A 429 12.88 22.79 14.38
CA LYS A 429 12.89 21.76 15.43
C LYS A 429 11.62 21.83 16.29
N GLN A 430 11.17 23.04 16.65
CA GLN A 430 9.94 23.23 17.41
C GLN A 430 8.73 22.62 16.70
N VAL A 431 8.53 22.91 15.40
CA VAL A 431 7.39 22.37 14.65
C VAL A 431 7.54 20.90 14.28
N ALA A 432 8.74 20.33 14.39
CA ALA A 432 9.01 18.91 14.23
C ALA A 432 8.84 18.09 15.52
N GLY A 433 8.53 18.76 16.64
CA GLY A 433 8.35 18.13 17.94
C GLY A 433 7.14 17.21 18.00
N CYS A 434 7.22 16.13 18.78
CA CYS A 434 6.17 15.11 18.86
C CYS A 434 4.90 15.61 19.55
N GLY A 435 5.02 16.62 20.40
CA GLY A 435 3.89 17.28 21.08
C GLY A 435 3.23 18.40 20.26
N TYR A 436 3.82 18.81 19.13
CA TYR A 436 3.37 20.00 18.39
C TYR A 436 1.92 19.88 17.87
N GLU A 437 1.48 18.66 17.57
CA GLU A 437 0.14 18.40 17.01
C GLU A 437 -0.95 18.36 18.09
N TYR A 438 -0.58 18.30 19.38
CA TYR A 438 -1.53 18.17 20.48
C TYR A 438 -2.42 19.41 20.59
N GLY A 439 -3.73 19.20 20.63
CA GLY A 439 -4.71 20.29 20.67
C GLY A 439 -4.84 21.08 19.36
N THR A 440 -4.18 20.66 18.28
CA THR A 440 -4.26 21.31 16.97
C THR A 440 -5.16 20.56 15.97
N SER A 441 -5.40 21.17 14.80
CA SER A 441 -6.12 20.53 13.69
C SER A 441 -5.23 19.65 12.77
N TRP A 442 -3.93 19.52 13.05
CA TRP A 442 -3.01 18.67 12.27
C TRP A 442 -3.43 17.19 12.31
N GLY A 443 -3.44 16.57 11.13
CA GLY A 443 -3.87 15.18 10.94
C GLY A 443 -5.39 14.97 11.02
N LYS A 444 -6.16 15.99 11.39
CA LYS A 444 -7.64 15.92 11.51
C LYS A 444 -8.33 16.75 10.45
N GLU A 445 -7.94 18.00 10.27
CA GLU A 445 -8.57 18.91 9.29
C GLU A 445 -7.51 19.53 8.37
N VAL A 446 -6.25 19.56 8.82
CA VAL A 446 -5.10 20.07 8.09
C VAL A 446 -4.03 18.99 7.98
N GLY A 447 -3.33 18.97 6.85
CA GLY A 447 -2.27 18.02 6.57
C GLY A 447 -2.78 16.70 6.01
N TRP A 448 -1.93 15.69 6.14
CA TRP A 448 -2.17 14.31 5.80
C TRP A 448 -3.01 13.65 6.90
N GLN A 449 -4.08 12.97 6.50
CA GLN A 449 -5.17 12.62 7.41
C GLN A 449 -4.89 11.37 8.24
N TYR A 450 -5.16 11.43 9.53
CA TYR A 450 -5.07 10.29 10.45
C TYR A 450 -6.39 9.53 10.51
N GLY A 451 -6.34 8.29 11.01
CA GLY A 451 -7.52 7.50 11.32
C GLY A 451 -7.75 6.27 10.43
N SER A 452 -6.91 6.06 9.41
CA SER A 452 -6.91 4.84 8.60
C SER A 452 -5.49 4.41 8.25
N THR A 453 -5.25 3.12 8.04
CA THR A 453 -3.97 2.60 7.52
C THR A 453 -3.73 2.93 6.04
N THR A 454 -4.74 3.45 5.35
CA THR A 454 -4.67 4.01 3.99
C THR A 454 -4.96 5.52 4.06
N GLU A 455 -4.03 6.28 4.65
CA GLU A 455 -4.17 7.72 4.83
C GLU A 455 -4.28 8.48 3.51
N ASP A 456 -3.74 7.91 2.45
CA ASP A 456 -3.71 8.44 1.11
C ASP A 456 -5.11 8.58 0.53
N ILE A 457 -5.88 7.49 0.52
CA ILE A 457 -7.26 7.48 0.06
C ILE A 457 -8.12 8.42 0.91
N LEU A 458 -7.94 8.40 2.24
CA LEU A 458 -8.65 9.31 3.15
C LEU A 458 -8.31 10.79 2.89
N THR A 459 -7.04 11.11 2.69
CA THR A 459 -6.59 12.48 2.38
C THR A 459 -7.17 12.94 1.04
N GLY A 460 -7.14 12.09 0.01
CA GLY A 460 -7.77 12.38 -1.28
C GLY A 460 -9.28 12.61 -1.16
N LEU A 461 -9.98 11.76 -0.41
CA LEU A 461 -11.41 11.88 -0.18
C LEU A 461 -11.77 13.21 0.49
N LEU A 462 -11.00 13.63 1.51
CA LEU A 462 -11.25 14.92 2.16
C LEU A 462 -10.88 16.12 1.30
N ILE A 463 -9.92 15.98 0.38
CA ILE A 463 -9.63 17.04 -0.60
C ILE A 463 -10.82 17.19 -1.55
N HIS A 464 -11.34 16.09 -2.09
CA HIS A 464 -12.53 16.10 -2.95
C HIS A 464 -13.80 16.54 -2.22
N SER A 465 -14.00 16.16 -0.96
CA SER A 465 -15.17 16.59 -0.18
C SER A 465 -15.20 18.09 0.09
N ARG A 466 -14.04 18.76 0.07
CA ARG A 466 -13.92 20.22 0.12
C ARG A 466 -14.21 20.91 -1.22
N GLY A 467 -14.48 20.15 -2.28
CA GLY A 467 -14.83 20.63 -3.61
C GLY A 467 -13.67 20.69 -4.60
N TRP A 468 -12.44 20.36 -4.20
CA TRP A 468 -11.32 20.32 -5.14
C TRP A 468 -11.52 19.21 -6.18
N ARG A 469 -10.99 19.45 -7.38
CA ARG A 469 -10.81 18.41 -8.40
C ARG A 469 -9.39 17.83 -8.31
N SER A 470 -9.14 16.72 -8.98
CA SER A 470 -7.78 16.23 -9.23
C SER A 470 -7.60 15.84 -10.69
N VAL A 471 -6.35 15.72 -11.12
CA VAL A 471 -6.00 15.44 -12.52
C VAL A 471 -5.04 14.27 -12.61
N HIS A 472 -5.11 13.53 -13.71
CA HIS A 472 -4.23 12.42 -14.02
C HIS A 472 -3.12 12.88 -14.98
N CYS A 473 -1.86 12.58 -14.67
CA CYS A 473 -0.73 12.87 -15.55
C CYS A 473 -0.10 11.57 -16.02
N THR A 474 -0.20 11.30 -17.32
CA THR A 474 0.29 10.07 -17.97
C THR A 474 1.22 10.41 -19.13
N PRO A 475 2.41 10.97 -18.85
CA PRO A 475 3.35 11.30 -19.90
C PRO A 475 4.00 10.06 -20.50
N ASP A 476 4.58 10.24 -21.68
CA ASP A 476 5.42 9.26 -22.37
C ASP A 476 6.82 9.88 -22.54
N PRO A 477 7.90 9.30 -21.96
CA PRO A 477 7.93 8.08 -21.15
C PRO A 477 7.20 8.23 -19.81
N ARG A 478 6.84 7.09 -19.19
CA ARG A 478 6.12 7.02 -17.91
C ARG A 478 6.79 7.89 -16.84
N ALA A 479 6.00 8.58 -16.02
CA ALA A 479 6.46 9.57 -15.05
C ALA A 479 7.37 8.99 -13.96
N PHE A 480 6.88 7.97 -13.28
CA PHE A 480 7.54 7.32 -12.14
C PHE A 480 7.51 5.81 -12.34
N LEU A 481 8.57 5.14 -11.92
CA LEU A 481 8.67 3.69 -11.92
C LEU A 481 9.11 3.21 -10.53
N GLY A 482 8.53 2.13 -10.03
CA GLY A 482 8.96 1.54 -8.78
C GLY A 482 9.02 0.03 -8.75
N CYS A 483 9.14 -0.53 -7.54
CA CYS A 483 9.22 -1.98 -7.35
C CYS A 483 7.88 -2.61 -6.91
N VAL A 484 7.57 -3.77 -7.48
CA VAL A 484 6.37 -4.54 -7.16
C VAL A 484 6.70 -5.69 -6.19
N PRO A 485 5.83 -6.05 -5.23
CA PRO A 485 6.01 -7.27 -4.46
C PRO A 485 6.17 -8.51 -5.35
N ARG A 486 7.28 -9.25 -5.17
CA ARG A 486 7.63 -10.43 -6.00
C ARG A 486 7.32 -11.78 -5.35
N ALA A 487 6.72 -11.79 -4.16
CA ALA A 487 6.43 -13.00 -3.39
C ALA A 487 5.00 -13.01 -2.83
N GLY A 488 4.46 -14.22 -2.64
CA GLY A 488 3.10 -14.45 -2.13
C GLY A 488 2.84 -13.74 -0.79
N PRO A 489 3.62 -14.00 0.28
CA PRO A 489 3.36 -13.42 1.60
C PRO A 489 3.38 -11.90 1.60
N ILE A 490 4.39 -11.29 0.98
CA ILE A 490 4.52 -9.83 0.91
C ILE A 490 3.32 -9.22 0.18
N SER A 491 2.93 -9.79 -0.97
CA SER A 491 1.77 -9.31 -1.73
C SER A 491 0.48 -9.41 -0.90
N MET A 492 0.28 -10.53 -0.18
CA MET A 492 -0.90 -10.74 0.66
C MET A 492 -0.96 -9.77 1.85
N THR A 493 0.16 -9.53 2.53
CA THR A 493 0.23 -8.54 3.63
C THR A 493 -0.10 -7.13 3.12
N GLN A 494 0.36 -6.78 1.92
CA GLN A 494 -0.01 -5.51 1.28
C GLN A 494 -1.53 -5.40 1.06
N GLN A 495 -2.13 -6.44 0.46
CA GLN A 495 -3.57 -6.51 0.19
C GLN A 495 -4.40 -6.43 1.48
N LYS A 496 -3.95 -7.08 2.55
CA LYS A 496 -4.60 -7.04 3.87
C LYS A 496 -4.60 -5.62 4.42
N ARG A 497 -3.46 -4.93 4.38
CA ARG A 497 -3.33 -3.55 4.87
C ARG A 497 -4.24 -2.59 4.10
N TRP A 498 -4.34 -2.75 2.78
CA TRP A 498 -5.27 -1.98 1.96
C TRP A 498 -6.72 -2.27 2.34
N ALA A 499 -7.14 -3.53 2.37
CA ALA A 499 -8.52 -3.88 2.73
C ALA A 499 -8.92 -3.38 4.13
N THR A 500 -8.01 -3.47 5.12
CA THR A 500 -8.23 -2.91 6.46
C THR A 500 -8.48 -1.40 6.38
N GLY A 501 -7.55 -0.62 5.80
CA GLY A 501 -7.65 0.84 5.78
C GLY A 501 -8.85 1.35 4.98
N LEU A 502 -9.17 0.69 3.87
CA LEU A 502 -10.33 1.00 3.04
C LEU A 502 -11.65 0.80 3.81
N LEU A 503 -11.75 -0.30 4.55
CA LEU A 503 -12.93 -0.56 5.38
C LEU A 503 -13.02 0.39 6.58
N GLU A 504 -11.88 0.77 7.19
CA GLU A 504 -11.85 1.80 8.24
C GLU A 504 -12.42 3.14 7.73
N ILE A 505 -12.08 3.55 6.51
CA ILE A 505 -12.64 4.77 5.91
C ILE A 505 -14.15 4.62 5.70
N LEU A 506 -14.60 3.48 5.15
CA LEU A 506 -16.01 3.22 4.88
C LEU A 506 -16.87 3.33 6.14
N LEU A 507 -16.37 2.81 7.26
CA LEU A 507 -17.08 2.76 8.54
C LEU A 507 -16.84 4.00 9.42
N SER A 508 -15.97 4.92 8.99
CA SER A 508 -15.71 6.17 9.71
C SER A 508 -16.79 7.22 9.48
N GLU A 509 -16.80 8.27 10.31
CA GLU A 509 -17.59 9.48 10.10
C GLU A 509 -17.21 10.23 8.81
N ARG A 510 -16.02 9.94 8.25
CA ARG A 510 -15.44 10.59 7.07
C ARG A 510 -15.61 9.75 5.81
N ASN A 511 -16.71 9.02 5.71
CA ASN A 511 -17.02 8.18 4.56
C ASN A 511 -17.59 9.00 3.38
N PRO A 512 -17.54 8.49 2.15
CA PRO A 512 -17.98 9.23 0.96
C PRO A 512 -19.48 9.52 0.92
N ILE A 513 -20.33 8.71 1.56
CA ILE A 513 -21.79 8.94 1.60
C ILE A 513 -22.07 10.21 2.40
N VAL A 514 -21.52 10.30 3.62
CA VAL A 514 -21.62 11.51 4.46
C VAL A 514 -21.05 12.71 3.71
N ALA A 515 -19.87 12.57 3.10
CA ALA A 515 -19.24 13.66 2.34
C ALA A 515 -20.08 14.14 1.13
N THR A 516 -20.93 13.29 0.56
CA THR A 516 -21.86 13.68 -0.53
C THR A 516 -23.09 14.41 0.02
N LEU A 517 -23.57 14.01 1.20
CA LEU A 517 -24.76 14.59 1.82
C LEU A 517 -24.47 15.91 2.53
N THR A 518 -23.29 16.05 3.14
CA THR A 518 -22.96 17.18 4.02
C THR A 518 -21.86 18.08 3.46
N ALA A 519 -21.16 17.65 2.40
CA ALA A 519 -20.04 18.41 1.82
C ALA A 519 -20.17 18.49 0.28
N ARG A 520 -19.05 18.60 -0.44
CA ARG A 520 -19.00 18.85 -1.90
C ARG A 520 -18.47 17.67 -2.70
N LEU A 521 -18.54 16.45 -2.17
CA LEU A 521 -18.20 15.27 -2.95
C LEU A 521 -19.31 15.01 -3.98
N GLN A 522 -18.94 14.89 -5.26
CA GLN A 522 -19.92 14.60 -6.30
C GLN A 522 -20.49 13.19 -6.13
N PHE A 523 -21.78 13.00 -6.40
CA PHE A 523 -22.44 11.70 -6.29
C PHE A 523 -21.73 10.59 -7.07
N ARG A 524 -21.32 10.85 -8.33
CA ARG A 524 -20.57 9.88 -9.14
C ARG A 524 -19.18 9.59 -8.55
N GLN A 525 -18.54 10.57 -7.91
CA GLN A 525 -17.26 10.39 -7.23
C GLN A 525 -17.43 9.55 -5.96
N CYS A 526 -18.55 9.73 -5.25
CA CYS A 526 -18.93 8.88 -4.12
C CYS A 526 -19.07 7.43 -4.52
N LEU A 527 -19.77 7.13 -5.64
CA LEU A 527 -19.86 5.77 -6.16
C LEU A 527 -18.48 5.19 -6.50
N ALA A 528 -17.59 5.99 -7.08
CA ALA A 528 -16.22 5.57 -7.36
C ALA A 528 -15.45 5.23 -6.07
N TYR A 529 -15.54 6.07 -5.04
CA TYR A 529 -14.96 5.78 -3.72
C TYR A 529 -15.57 4.51 -3.11
N LEU A 530 -16.90 4.37 -3.11
CA LEU A 530 -17.58 3.19 -2.55
C LEU A 530 -17.14 1.88 -3.24
N TRP A 531 -17.00 1.89 -4.56
CA TRP A 531 -16.47 0.74 -5.32
C TRP A 531 -15.07 0.33 -4.84
N PHE A 532 -14.24 1.32 -4.49
CA PHE A 532 -12.89 1.08 -3.99
C PHE A 532 -12.90 0.65 -2.51
N LEU A 533 -13.72 1.27 -1.68
CA LEU A 533 -13.74 1.05 -0.23
C LEU A 533 -14.36 -0.29 0.20
N ILE A 534 -15.18 -0.92 -0.65
CA ILE A 534 -15.93 -2.16 -0.33
C ILE A 534 -15.08 -3.44 -0.36
N TRP A 535 -13.77 -3.38 -0.67
CA TRP A 535 -12.93 -4.59 -0.82
C TRP A 535 -13.00 -5.53 0.38
N GLY A 536 -12.93 -4.98 1.60
CA GLY A 536 -13.08 -5.77 2.82
C GLY A 536 -14.45 -6.44 2.93
N LEU A 537 -15.56 -5.72 2.71
CA LEU A 537 -16.90 -6.30 2.80
C LEU A 537 -17.17 -7.33 1.70
N ARG A 538 -16.58 -7.14 0.51
CA ARG A 538 -16.70 -8.06 -0.63
C ARG A 538 -16.13 -9.45 -0.30
N SER A 539 -15.21 -9.59 0.66
CA SER A 539 -14.65 -10.89 1.03
C SER A 539 -15.70 -11.88 1.54
N ILE A 540 -16.77 -11.39 2.17
CA ILE A 540 -17.82 -12.21 2.78
C ILE A 540 -18.65 -12.92 1.71
N PRO A 541 -19.32 -12.23 0.75
CA PRO A 541 -20.05 -12.91 -0.31
C PRO A 541 -19.12 -13.76 -1.18
N GLU A 542 -17.89 -13.33 -1.45
CA GLU A 542 -16.90 -14.12 -2.20
C GLU A 542 -16.59 -15.46 -1.50
N LEU A 543 -16.44 -15.46 -0.18
CA LEU A 543 -16.28 -16.68 0.61
C LEU A 543 -17.51 -17.59 0.50
N CYS A 544 -18.72 -17.03 0.66
CA CYS A 544 -19.96 -17.78 0.52
C CYS A 544 -20.08 -18.45 -0.86
N TYR A 545 -19.85 -17.69 -1.94
CA TYR A 545 -19.90 -18.21 -3.30
C TYR A 545 -18.80 -19.24 -3.59
N ALA A 546 -17.61 -19.08 -3.00
CA ALA A 546 -16.52 -20.06 -3.14
C ALA A 546 -16.81 -21.37 -2.40
N VAL A 547 -17.68 -21.38 -1.39
CA VAL A 547 -18.08 -22.59 -0.63
C VAL A 547 -19.36 -23.23 -1.21
N LEU A 548 -20.24 -22.44 -1.82
CA LEU A 548 -21.56 -22.87 -2.28
C LEU A 548 -21.55 -24.14 -3.16
N PRO A 549 -20.68 -24.30 -4.18
CA PRO A 549 -20.64 -25.53 -4.98
C PRO A 549 -20.35 -26.78 -4.15
N ALA A 550 -19.42 -26.69 -3.18
CA ALA A 550 -19.09 -27.83 -2.32
C ALA A 550 -20.26 -28.18 -1.41
N TYR A 551 -20.92 -27.17 -0.83
CA TYR A 551 -22.11 -27.36 -0.01
C TYR A 551 -23.21 -28.11 -0.79
N CYS A 552 -23.50 -27.67 -2.01
CA CYS A 552 -24.52 -28.29 -2.86
C CYS A 552 -24.20 -29.74 -3.22
N ILE A 553 -22.94 -30.04 -3.58
CA ILE A 553 -22.49 -31.41 -3.87
C ILE A 553 -22.60 -32.32 -2.63
N ILE A 554 -22.28 -31.82 -1.43
CA ILE A 554 -22.33 -32.62 -0.18
C ILE A 554 -23.78 -32.90 0.26
N THR A 555 -24.65 -31.90 0.12
CA THR A 555 -26.07 -31.96 0.52
C THR A 555 -26.98 -32.54 -0.55
N ASN A 556 -26.45 -32.80 -1.75
CA ASN A 556 -27.23 -33.17 -2.93
C ASN A 556 -28.35 -32.15 -3.23
N SER A 557 -28.02 -30.87 -3.15
CA SER A 557 -28.91 -29.75 -3.50
C SER A 557 -28.38 -29.03 -4.75
N SER A 558 -29.23 -28.20 -5.36
CA SER A 558 -28.86 -27.41 -6.55
C SER A 558 -29.13 -25.91 -6.33
N PHE A 559 -28.29 -25.07 -6.93
CA PHE A 559 -28.46 -23.60 -6.94
C PHE A 559 -28.53 -23.03 -8.36
N LEU A 560 -28.28 -23.85 -9.38
CA LEU A 560 -28.42 -23.49 -10.79
C LEU A 560 -29.68 -24.14 -11.38
N PRO A 561 -30.29 -23.53 -12.41
CA PRO A 561 -31.30 -24.23 -13.21
C PRO A 561 -30.74 -25.54 -13.76
N LYS A 562 -31.62 -26.53 -13.99
CA LYS A 562 -31.17 -27.80 -14.56
C LYS A 562 -30.70 -27.60 -16.00
N ALA A 563 -29.78 -28.45 -16.47
CA ALA A 563 -29.21 -28.32 -17.81
C ALA A 563 -30.25 -28.48 -18.94
N ASN A 564 -31.39 -29.11 -18.66
CA ASN A 564 -32.51 -29.25 -19.58
C ASN A 564 -33.53 -28.09 -19.49
N GLU A 565 -33.39 -27.18 -18.53
CA GLU A 565 -34.25 -26.02 -18.38
C GLU A 565 -33.68 -24.84 -19.18
N PRO A 566 -34.46 -24.18 -20.06
CA PRO A 566 -33.99 -23.03 -20.82
C PRO A 566 -33.42 -21.88 -19.98
N ALA A 567 -33.83 -21.79 -18.71
CA ALA A 567 -33.34 -20.80 -17.75
C ALA A 567 -31.83 -20.86 -17.53
N ILE A 568 -31.17 -22.01 -17.75
CA ILE A 568 -29.70 -22.15 -17.64
C ILE A 568 -28.94 -21.24 -18.60
N CYS A 569 -29.57 -20.83 -19.71
CA CYS A 569 -28.95 -19.93 -20.69
C CYS A 569 -28.62 -18.56 -20.11
N ILE A 570 -29.36 -18.07 -19.11
CA ILE A 570 -29.15 -16.76 -18.48
C ILE A 570 -27.80 -16.69 -17.75
N PRO A 571 -27.51 -17.54 -16.74
CA PRO A 571 -26.23 -17.51 -16.04
C PRO A 571 -25.06 -17.86 -16.97
N VAL A 572 -25.26 -18.74 -17.95
CA VAL A 572 -24.23 -19.06 -18.96
C VAL A 572 -23.89 -17.84 -19.81
N ALA A 573 -24.91 -17.12 -20.31
CA ALA A 573 -24.69 -15.90 -21.10
C ALA A 573 -23.97 -14.83 -20.28
N LEU A 574 -24.40 -14.57 -19.03
CA LEU A 574 -23.74 -13.60 -18.16
C LEU A 574 -22.27 -13.97 -17.89
N PHE A 575 -21.99 -15.25 -17.64
CA PHE A 575 -20.63 -15.73 -17.42
C PHE A 575 -19.75 -15.55 -18.66
N LEU A 576 -20.23 -15.97 -19.84
CA LEU A 576 -19.49 -15.83 -21.09
C LEU A 576 -19.28 -14.36 -21.46
N SER A 577 -20.29 -13.51 -21.32
CA SER A 577 -20.17 -12.06 -21.53
C SER A 577 -19.12 -11.46 -20.61
N TYR A 578 -19.08 -11.83 -19.33
CA TYR A 578 -18.06 -11.36 -18.38
C TYR A 578 -16.64 -11.81 -18.79
N LEU A 579 -16.47 -13.07 -19.18
CA LEU A 579 -15.16 -13.57 -19.63
C LEU A 579 -14.68 -12.87 -20.89
N ILE A 580 -15.55 -12.71 -21.88
CA ILE A 580 -15.22 -12.03 -23.15
C ILE A 580 -14.87 -10.57 -22.89
N TYR A 581 -15.72 -9.86 -22.14
CA TYR A 581 -15.51 -8.44 -21.81
C TYR A 581 -14.21 -8.21 -21.03
N SER A 582 -13.97 -9.00 -19.98
CA SER A 582 -12.75 -8.84 -19.19
C SER A 582 -11.50 -9.26 -19.96
N LEU A 583 -11.59 -10.25 -20.85
CA LEU A 583 -10.47 -10.64 -21.70
C LEU A 583 -10.17 -9.57 -22.76
N SER A 584 -11.20 -8.95 -23.37
CA SER A 584 -11.00 -7.90 -24.36
C SER A 584 -10.27 -6.70 -23.79
N GLU A 585 -10.59 -6.28 -22.55
CA GLU A 585 -9.87 -5.18 -21.87
C GLU A 585 -8.37 -5.46 -21.74
N TYR A 586 -7.98 -6.70 -21.43
CA TYR A 586 -6.56 -7.06 -21.32
C TYR A 586 -5.86 -7.07 -22.68
N LEU A 587 -6.52 -7.61 -23.72
CA LEU A 587 -5.96 -7.70 -25.06
C LEU A 587 -5.81 -6.31 -25.71
N GLU A 588 -6.79 -5.43 -25.54
CA GLU A 588 -6.76 -4.05 -26.06
C GLU A 588 -5.57 -3.23 -25.58
N ILE A 589 -5.09 -3.50 -24.37
CA ILE A 589 -3.93 -2.80 -23.79
C ILE A 589 -2.61 -3.55 -23.99
N GLY A 590 -2.62 -4.65 -24.75
CA GLY A 590 -1.44 -5.44 -25.10
C GLY A 590 -0.99 -6.45 -24.03
N LEU A 591 -1.83 -6.74 -23.02
CA LEU A 591 -1.53 -7.77 -22.02
C LEU A 591 -1.90 -9.17 -22.52
N SER A 592 -1.19 -10.18 -22.01
CA SER A 592 -1.44 -11.57 -22.42
C SER A 592 -2.67 -12.18 -21.75
N ILE A 593 -3.26 -13.19 -22.41
CA ILE A 593 -4.33 -14.03 -21.84
C ILE A 593 -3.91 -14.63 -20.48
N ARG A 594 -2.61 -14.96 -20.34
CA ARG A 594 -2.06 -15.46 -19.06
C ARG A 594 -2.11 -14.39 -17.96
N ALA A 595 -1.88 -13.12 -18.28
CA ALA A 595 -2.00 -12.02 -17.33
C ALA A 595 -3.45 -11.81 -16.88
N TRP A 596 -4.40 -11.87 -17.83
CA TRP A 596 -5.83 -11.87 -17.53
C TRP A 596 -6.20 -13.00 -16.58
N TRP A 597 -5.84 -14.24 -16.93
CA TRP A 597 -6.16 -15.40 -16.11
C TRP A 597 -5.52 -15.33 -14.72
N ASN A 598 -4.27 -14.88 -14.61
CA ASN A 598 -3.61 -14.69 -13.32
C ASN A 598 -4.36 -13.68 -12.45
N ASN A 599 -4.80 -12.55 -13.03
CA ASN A 599 -5.58 -11.55 -12.31
C ASN A 599 -6.96 -12.06 -11.88
N GLN A 600 -7.65 -12.83 -12.73
CA GLN A 600 -8.93 -13.47 -12.36
C GLN A 600 -8.78 -14.37 -11.13
N ARG A 601 -7.75 -15.22 -11.12
CA ARG A 601 -7.45 -16.10 -9.98
C ARG A 601 -7.06 -15.31 -8.74
N MET A 602 -6.16 -14.35 -8.89
CA MET A 602 -5.68 -13.54 -7.77
C MET A 602 -6.78 -12.66 -7.18
N GLY A 603 -7.76 -12.19 -7.97
CA GLY A 603 -8.93 -11.50 -7.46
C GLY A 603 -9.72 -12.33 -6.45
N ARG A 604 -9.96 -13.62 -6.74
CA ARG A 604 -10.64 -14.55 -5.80
C ARG A 604 -9.77 -14.87 -4.59
N ILE A 605 -8.48 -15.17 -4.81
CA ILE A 605 -7.54 -15.48 -3.74
C ILE A 605 -7.40 -14.29 -2.77
N ASN A 606 -7.25 -13.07 -3.29
CA ASN A 606 -7.13 -11.85 -2.48
C ASN A 606 -8.42 -11.60 -1.68
N ALA A 607 -9.59 -11.78 -2.31
CA ALA A 607 -10.86 -11.62 -1.62
C ALA A 607 -11.02 -12.59 -0.45
N THR A 608 -10.77 -13.88 -0.65
CA THR A 608 -11.02 -14.90 0.39
C THR A 608 -9.93 -14.98 1.45
N ASN A 609 -8.73 -14.43 1.20
CA ASN A 609 -7.60 -14.50 2.11
C ASN A 609 -7.32 -13.11 2.74
N PRO A 610 -6.47 -12.23 2.17
CA PRO A 610 -6.07 -11.00 2.83
C PRO A 610 -7.22 -10.03 3.10
N TRP A 611 -8.19 -9.90 2.18
CA TRP A 611 -9.32 -8.98 2.38
C TRP A 611 -10.24 -9.47 3.50
N LEU A 612 -10.47 -10.78 3.59
CA LEU A 612 -11.21 -11.40 4.70
C LEU A 612 -10.55 -11.12 6.05
N PHE A 613 -9.22 -11.29 6.15
CA PHE A 613 -8.49 -10.96 7.37
C PHE A 613 -8.53 -9.47 7.70
N GLY A 614 -8.44 -8.61 6.69
CA GLY A 614 -8.60 -7.16 6.86
C GLY A 614 -9.99 -6.81 7.40
N ALA A 615 -11.04 -7.42 6.86
CA ALA A 615 -12.41 -7.23 7.31
C ALA A 615 -12.61 -7.68 8.77
N ILE A 616 -12.15 -8.89 9.11
CA ILE A 616 -12.21 -9.42 10.48
C ILE A 616 -11.47 -8.49 11.45
N SER A 617 -10.29 -7.99 11.08
CA SER A 617 -9.50 -7.07 11.91
C SER A 617 -10.28 -5.80 12.27
N VAL A 618 -10.96 -5.19 11.28
CA VAL A 618 -11.78 -4.00 11.52
C VAL A 618 -13.02 -4.31 12.36
N PHE A 619 -13.70 -5.43 12.11
CA PHE A 619 -14.85 -5.84 12.94
C PHE A 619 -14.45 -6.09 14.40
N LEU A 620 -13.32 -6.76 14.65
CA LEU A 620 -12.81 -6.97 16.00
C LEU A 620 -12.44 -5.65 16.70
N LYS A 621 -11.88 -4.69 15.95
CA LYS A 621 -11.62 -3.34 16.45
C LYS A 621 -12.90 -2.59 16.83
N ILE A 622 -13.94 -2.68 16.01
CA ILE A 622 -15.25 -2.08 16.32
C ILE A 622 -15.86 -2.71 17.57
N LEU A 623 -15.74 -4.03 17.73
CA LEU A 623 -16.16 -4.76 18.92
C LEU A 623 -15.25 -4.51 20.15
N ARG A 624 -14.20 -3.69 20.01
CA ARG A 624 -13.18 -3.40 21.05
C ARG A 624 -12.47 -4.64 21.61
N VAL A 625 -12.41 -5.71 20.81
CA VAL A 625 -11.77 -6.99 21.20
C VAL A 625 -10.26 -6.98 20.91
N SER A 626 -9.81 -6.18 19.94
CA SER A 626 -8.37 -6.01 19.64
C SER A 626 -8.04 -4.66 18.98
N GLY A 627 -6.79 -4.23 19.12
CA GLY A 627 -6.23 -3.14 18.32
C GLY A 627 -5.76 -3.64 16.94
N THR A 628 -5.89 -2.81 15.90
CA THR A 628 -5.32 -3.11 14.58
C THR A 628 -3.79 -2.98 14.64
N VAL A 629 -3.07 -4.10 14.59
CA VAL A 629 -1.60 -4.10 14.45
C VAL A 629 -1.25 -3.74 13.01
N PHE A 630 -0.46 -2.68 12.83
CA PHE A 630 0.05 -2.27 11.53
C PHE A 630 1.21 -3.19 11.14
N GLU A 631 0.95 -4.13 10.23
CA GLU A 631 2.00 -4.97 9.63
C GLU A 631 2.64 -4.22 8.45
N VAL A 632 3.94 -3.91 8.57
CA VAL A 632 4.70 -3.26 7.50
C VAL A 632 4.93 -4.26 6.36
N THR A 633 4.57 -3.89 5.13
CA THR A 633 4.86 -4.69 3.94
C THR A 633 6.34 -4.51 3.55
N GLN A 634 7.17 -5.54 3.74
CA GLN A 634 8.56 -5.51 3.26
C GLN A 634 8.61 -5.81 1.76
N LYS A 635 9.07 -4.89 0.92
CA LYS A 635 9.34 -5.18 -0.49
C LYS A 635 10.76 -5.71 -0.64
N GLU A 636 10.98 -6.97 -0.31
CA GLU A 636 12.29 -7.59 -0.52
C GLU A 636 12.54 -7.92 -1.99
N GLN A 637 13.76 -7.62 -2.46
CA GLN A 637 14.31 -8.28 -3.64
C GLN A 637 14.83 -9.65 -3.22
N SER A 638 14.22 -10.71 -3.74
CA SER A 638 14.75 -12.07 -3.57
C SER A 638 16.16 -12.16 -4.13
N SER A 639 17.06 -12.80 -3.39
CA SER A 639 18.39 -13.16 -3.86
C SER A 639 18.32 -13.92 -5.20
N ASN A 640 19.25 -13.56 -6.07
CA ASN A 640 19.39 -14.00 -7.45
C ASN A 640 19.51 -15.53 -7.53
N ASN A 641 18.40 -16.25 -7.67
CA ASN A 641 18.36 -17.65 -8.07
C ASN A 641 17.47 -17.75 -9.31
N GLY A 642 18.11 -17.61 -10.47
CA GLY A 642 17.50 -17.44 -11.80
C GLY A 642 16.78 -18.66 -12.37
N GLY A 643 15.80 -19.22 -11.65
CA GLY A 643 15.03 -20.36 -12.16
C GLY A 643 13.53 -20.40 -11.84
N ASP A 644 13.02 -19.60 -10.89
CA ASP A 644 11.63 -19.76 -10.39
C ASP A 644 10.92 -18.42 -10.09
N GLU A 645 11.32 -17.34 -10.79
CA GLU A 645 10.70 -16.02 -10.61
C GLU A 645 9.21 -16.05 -10.98
N GLY A 646 8.36 -15.60 -10.04
CA GLY A 646 6.90 -15.57 -10.21
C GLY A 646 6.16 -16.83 -9.80
N ARG A 647 6.84 -17.85 -9.27
CA ARG A 647 6.17 -18.95 -8.58
C ARG A 647 5.60 -18.48 -7.24
N PHE A 648 4.37 -18.87 -6.96
CA PHE A 648 3.69 -18.51 -5.71
C PHE A 648 4.37 -19.15 -4.50
N THR A 649 4.64 -18.35 -3.47
CA THR A 649 5.30 -18.76 -2.23
C THR A 649 4.35 -18.66 -1.03
N PHE A 650 4.68 -19.40 0.03
CA PHE A 650 3.92 -19.49 1.27
C PHE A 650 4.85 -19.32 2.47
N ASP A 651 4.29 -18.88 3.59
CA ASP A 651 4.94 -18.85 4.89
C ASP A 651 3.98 -19.36 5.98
N ALA A 652 4.39 -19.26 7.25
CA ALA A 652 3.60 -19.69 8.41
C ALA A 652 2.41 -18.76 8.74
N SER A 653 2.14 -17.74 7.94
CA SER A 653 1.08 -16.77 8.20
C SER A 653 -0.30 -17.44 8.15
N PRO A 654 -1.20 -17.11 9.10
CA PRO A 654 -2.58 -17.59 9.07
C PRO A 654 -3.37 -17.11 7.85
N ILE A 655 -2.86 -16.10 7.12
CA ILE A 655 -3.52 -15.53 5.94
C ILE A 655 -3.81 -16.56 4.84
N PHE A 656 -3.02 -17.64 4.76
CA PHE A 656 -3.19 -18.70 3.78
C PHE A 656 -4.23 -19.78 4.19
N MET A 657 -4.75 -19.73 5.42
CA MET A 657 -5.66 -20.74 5.94
C MET A 657 -7.02 -20.78 5.22
N PRO A 658 -7.70 -19.65 4.94
CA PRO A 658 -9.01 -19.68 4.28
C PRO A 658 -8.94 -20.30 2.88
N GLY A 659 -7.99 -19.89 2.05
CA GLY A 659 -7.80 -20.42 0.70
C GLY A 659 -7.46 -21.92 0.70
N THR A 660 -6.62 -22.36 1.65
CA THR A 660 -6.32 -23.78 1.84
C THR A 660 -7.57 -24.56 2.25
N THR A 661 -8.38 -24.00 3.16
CA THR A 661 -9.64 -24.62 3.63
C THR A 661 -10.66 -24.75 2.49
N ILE A 662 -10.86 -23.69 1.70
CA ILE A 662 -11.74 -23.70 0.52
C ILE A 662 -11.31 -24.79 -0.45
N LEU A 663 -10.03 -24.86 -0.78
CA LEU A 663 -9.50 -25.88 -1.69
C LEU A 663 -9.77 -27.30 -1.17
N LEU A 664 -9.42 -27.58 0.09
CA LEU A 664 -9.64 -28.89 0.70
C LEU A 664 -11.12 -29.26 0.78
N LEU A 665 -12.00 -28.28 1.01
CA LEU A 665 -13.43 -28.48 1.03
C LEU A 665 -13.97 -28.86 -0.35
N GLN A 666 -13.53 -28.19 -1.42
CA GLN A 666 -13.90 -28.54 -2.79
C GLN A 666 -13.42 -29.95 -3.18
N LEU A 667 -12.18 -30.31 -2.82
CA LEU A 667 -11.66 -31.67 -3.04
C LEU A 667 -12.45 -32.71 -2.25
N THR A 668 -12.84 -32.40 -1.02
CA THR A 668 -13.67 -33.30 -0.20
C THR A 668 -15.07 -33.46 -0.80
N ALA A 669 -15.63 -32.40 -1.37
CA ALA A 669 -16.92 -32.47 -2.06
C ALA A 669 -16.88 -33.42 -3.26
N PHE A 670 -15.80 -33.44 -4.05
CA PHE A 670 -15.63 -34.44 -5.11
C PHE A 670 -15.59 -35.87 -4.57
N VAL A 671 -14.86 -36.11 -3.48
CA VAL A 671 -14.82 -37.45 -2.85
C VAL A 671 -16.21 -37.87 -2.37
N VAL A 672 -16.96 -36.95 -1.75
CA VAL A 672 -18.33 -37.23 -1.26
C VAL A 672 -19.30 -37.47 -2.42
N GLY A 673 -19.23 -36.64 -3.47
CA GLY A 673 -20.10 -36.71 -4.64
C GLY A 673 -19.87 -37.97 -5.48
N PHE A 674 -18.63 -38.22 -5.90
CA PHE A 674 -18.30 -39.39 -6.71
C PHE A 674 -18.33 -40.70 -5.90
N GLY A 675 -18.12 -40.63 -4.58
CA GLY A 675 -18.22 -41.77 -3.69
C GLY A 675 -19.65 -42.17 -3.32
N GLY A 676 -20.67 -41.44 -3.79
CA GLY A 676 -22.08 -41.70 -3.44
C GLY A 676 -22.40 -41.48 -1.96
N MET A 677 -21.55 -40.72 -1.24
CA MET A 677 -21.68 -40.47 0.20
C MET A 677 -22.49 -39.19 0.50
N GLN A 678 -23.29 -38.73 -0.47
CA GLN A 678 -24.07 -37.52 -0.37
C GLN A 678 -25.25 -37.69 0.60
N SER A 679 -25.79 -36.58 1.07
CA SER A 679 -27.04 -36.62 1.86
C SER A 679 -28.22 -37.04 0.96
N PRO A 680 -29.24 -37.74 1.49
CA PRO A 680 -30.47 -38.01 0.75
C PRO A 680 -31.10 -36.71 0.26
N SER A 681 -31.48 -36.62 -1.02
CA SER A 681 -32.14 -35.43 -1.57
C SER A 681 -33.53 -35.26 -0.97
N VAL A 682 -33.82 -34.10 -0.39
CA VAL A 682 -35.14 -33.76 0.17
C VAL A 682 -36.16 -33.41 -0.92
N ASP A 683 -35.69 -32.94 -2.08
CA ASP A 683 -36.51 -32.57 -3.26
C ASP A 683 -35.97 -33.24 -4.55
N LYS A 684 -36.74 -33.18 -5.66
CA LYS A 684 -36.34 -33.64 -7.01
C LYS A 684 -35.15 -32.85 -7.63
N ASP A 685 -34.48 -32.01 -6.85
CA ASP A 685 -33.43 -31.08 -7.25
C ASP A 685 -32.07 -31.53 -6.70
N ALA A 686 -31.63 -32.69 -7.17
CA ALA A 686 -30.29 -33.22 -6.91
C ALA A 686 -29.21 -32.30 -7.51
N SER A 687 -28.03 -32.28 -6.89
CA SER A 687 -26.87 -31.54 -7.43
C SER A 687 -26.54 -32.02 -8.84
N GLY A 688 -26.38 -31.09 -9.78
CA GLY A 688 -26.18 -31.39 -11.20
C GLY A 688 -24.76 -31.16 -11.70
N LEU A 689 -24.60 -31.25 -13.01
CA LEU A 689 -23.34 -31.00 -13.71
C LEU A 689 -22.83 -29.56 -13.47
N GLY A 690 -23.73 -28.59 -13.31
CA GLY A 690 -23.41 -27.18 -13.10
C GLY A 690 -22.62 -26.94 -11.81
N GLU A 691 -23.06 -27.53 -10.70
CA GLU A 691 -22.39 -27.45 -9.40
C GLU A 691 -20.99 -28.05 -9.45
N ILE A 692 -20.83 -29.20 -10.13
CA ILE A 692 -19.52 -29.84 -10.35
C ILE A 692 -18.61 -28.93 -11.16
N VAL A 693 -19.10 -28.33 -12.26
CA VAL A 693 -18.33 -27.38 -13.07
C VAL A 693 -17.92 -26.16 -12.25
N CYS A 694 -18.82 -25.59 -11.44
CA CYS A 694 -18.49 -24.48 -10.55
C CYS A 694 -17.42 -24.87 -9.50
N SER A 695 -17.53 -26.06 -8.91
CA SER A 695 -16.53 -26.59 -7.97
C SER A 695 -15.16 -26.74 -8.64
N VAL A 696 -15.12 -27.29 -9.86
CA VAL A 696 -13.89 -27.40 -10.67
C VAL A 696 -13.31 -26.03 -10.95
N LEU A 697 -14.12 -25.05 -11.35
CA LEU A 697 -13.66 -23.68 -11.58
C LEU A 697 -13.04 -23.07 -10.32
N VAL A 698 -13.62 -23.29 -9.14
CA VAL A 698 -13.01 -22.84 -7.86
C VAL A 698 -11.65 -23.50 -7.67
N VAL A 699 -11.51 -24.82 -7.85
CA VAL A 699 -10.21 -25.51 -7.72
C VAL A 699 -9.17 -24.96 -8.71
N ILE A 700 -9.56 -24.67 -9.95
CA ILE A 700 -8.67 -24.07 -10.96
C ILE A 700 -8.28 -22.64 -10.55
N CYS A 701 -9.19 -21.85 -9.95
CA CYS A 701 -8.84 -20.53 -9.40
C CYS A 701 -7.78 -20.63 -8.29
N PHE A 702 -7.90 -21.63 -7.42
CA PHE A 702 -6.98 -21.91 -6.31
C PHE A 702 -5.81 -22.82 -6.70
N TRP A 703 -5.50 -22.97 -7.99
CA TRP A 703 -4.40 -23.79 -8.48
C TRP A 703 -3.02 -23.52 -7.82
N PRO A 704 -2.63 -22.27 -7.47
CA PRO A 704 -1.40 -22.03 -6.70
C PRO A 704 -1.39 -22.74 -5.34
N PHE A 705 -2.54 -22.80 -4.65
CA PHE A 705 -2.68 -23.51 -3.38
C PHE A 705 -2.64 -25.03 -3.60
N ALA A 706 -3.24 -25.53 -4.69
CA ALA A 706 -3.15 -26.95 -5.05
C ALA A 706 -1.70 -27.39 -5.29
N LYS A 707 -0.91 -26.58 -6.02
CA LYS A 707 0.54 -26.79 -6.14
C LYS A 707 1.25 -26.68 -4.79
N GLY A 708 0.81 -25.77 -3.93
CA GLY A 708 1.34 -25.57 -2.58
C GLY A 708 1.14 -26.77 -1.65
N LEU A 709 0.05 -27.53 -1.77
CA LEU A 709 -0.18 -28.74 -0.96
C LEU A 709 0.93 -29.80 -1.13
N PHE A 710 1.53 -29.86 -2.32
CA PHE A 710 2.60 -30.81 -2.66
C PHE A 710 3.97 -30.13 -2.83
N GLY A 711 4.05 -28.84 -2.54
CA GLY A 711 5.28 -28.05 -2.65
C GLY A 711 6.26 -28.34 -1.51
N LYS A 712 7.54 -28.07 -1.73
CA LYS A 712 8.61 -28.17 -0.72
C LYS A 712 9.18 -26.79 -0.41
N GLY A 713 9.65 -26.61 0.83
CA GLY A 713 10.23 -25.34 1.31
C GLY A 713 9.25 -24.17 1.16
N LYS A 714 9.74 -23.00 0.73
CA LYS A 714 8.94 -21.78 0.52
C LYS A 714 7.82 -21.89 -0.52
N TYR A 715 7.78 -22.97 -1.31
CA TYR A 715 6.72 -23.23 -2.28
C TYR A 715 5.64 -24.17 -1.76
N GLY A 716 5.82 -24.75 -0.57
CA GLY A 716 4.87 -25.63 0.10
C GLY A 716 4.06 -24.88 1.14
N ILE A 717 2.77 -25.18 1.25
CA ILE A 717 1.94 -24.70 2.36
C ILE A 717 2.41 -25.42 3.63
N PRO A 718 2.69 -24.70 4.74
CA PRO A 718 3.12 -25.35 5.98
C PRO A 718 2.15 -26.42 6.45
N VAL A 719 2.69 -27.54 6.94
CA VAL A 719 1.89 -28.68 7.43
C VAL A 719 0.91 -28.25 8.52
N SER A 720 1.30 -27.32 9.38
CA SER A 720 0.42 -26.75 10.41
C SER A 720 -0.81 -26.07 9.82
N THR A 721 -0.67 -25.34 8.72
CA THR A 721 -1.77 -24.69 7.99
C THR A 721 -2.65 -25.73 7.30
N ILE A 722 -2.06 -26.76 6.69
CA ILE A 722 -2.81 -27.86 6.07
C ILE A 722 -3.64 -28.58 7.13
N CYS A 723 -3.06 -29.00 8.26
CA CYS A 723 -3.78 -29.70 9.32
C CYS A 723 -4.95 -28.89 9.87
N LYS A 724 -4.74 -27.59 10.16
CA LYS A 724 -5.82 -26.69 10.62
C LYS A 724 -6.92 -26.55 9.57
N SER A 725 -6.55 -26.38 8.31
CA SER A 725 -7.51 -26.24 7.20
C SER A 725 -8.29 -27.52 6.95
N SER A 726 -7.65 -28.69 7.07
CA SER A 726 -8.32 -30.00 6.99
C SER A 726 -9.32 -30.18 8.13
N LEU A 727 -8.97 -29.81 9.36
CA LEU A 727 -9.89 -29.86 10.49
C LEU A 727 -11.11 -28.96 10.26
N LEU A 728 -10.91 -27.73 9.78
CA LEU A 728 -12.01 -26.81 9.46
C LEU A 728 -12.91 -27.35 8.34
N SER A 729 -12.32 -27.87 7.26
CA SER A 729 -13.05 -28.47 6.15
C SER A 729 -13.89 -29.67 6.61
N LEU A 730 -13.29 -30.61 7.34
CA LEU A 730 -14.00 -31.79 7.84
C LEU A 730 -15.09 -31.43 8.87
N SER A 731 -14.83 -30.43 9.72
CA SER A 731 -15.83 -29.91 10.66
C SER A 731 -17.02 -29.31 9.91
N PHE A 732 -16.78 -28.56 8.84
CA PHE A 732 -17.84 -28.04 7.98
C PHE A 732 -18.66 -29.18 7.36
N VAL A 733 -18.01 -30.19 6.77
CA VAL A 733 -18.70 -31.35 6.20
C VAL A 733 -19.55 -32.07 7.26
N TYR A 734 -19.01 -32.27 8.46
CA TYR A 734 -19.73 -32.89 9.58
C TYR A 734 -20.97 -32.08 9.97
N LEU A 735 -20.83 -30.77 10.12
CA LEU A 735 -21.94 -29.87 10.48
C LEU A 735 -23.03 -29.87 9.40
N VAL A 736 -22.64 -29.81 8.13
CA VAL A 736 -23.57 -29.83 6.98
C VAL A 736 -24.33 -31.16 6.92
N LYS A 737 -23.64 -32.30 7.09
CA LYS A 737 -24.32 -33.61 7.11
C LYS A 737 -25.21 -33.80 8.35
N SER A 738 -24.79 -33.31 9.51
CA SER A 738 -25.55 -33.39 10.76
C SER A 738 -26.83 -32.53 10.71
N THR A 739 -26.78 -31.37 10.05
CA THR A 739 -27.95 -30.51 9.86
C THR A 739 -28.88 -31.06 8.80
N ALA A 740 -28.36 -31.61 7.69
CA ALA A 740 -29.16 -32.30 6.69
C ALA A 740 -29.90 -33.53 7.25
N SER A 741 -29.30 -34.26 8.19
CA SER A 741 -29.96 -35.40 8.85
C SER A 741 -30.98 -35.00 9.92
N LYS A 742 -30.83 -33.83 10.55
CA LYS A 742 -31.77 -33.30 11.57
C LYS A 742 -32.91 -32.46 10.98
N GLY A 743 -32.71 -31.88 9.80
CA GLY A 743 -33.63 -30.97 9.12
C GLY A 743 -34.79 -31.64 8.39
N GLN A 744 -35.39 -32.67 8.97
CA GLN A 744 -36.58 -33.33 8.42
C GLN A 744 -37.87 -32.51 8.60
N THR A 745 -37.80 -31.22 9.01
CA THR A 745 -39.00 -30.39 9.25
C THR A 745 -38.96 -28.87 8.99
N GLU A 746 -37.85 -28.11 8.89
CA GLU A 746 -37.99 -26.61 8.91
C GLU A 746 -37.11 -25.73 7.99
N TRP A 747 -36.02 -26.19 7.36
CA TRP A 747 -35.12 -25.27 6.63
C TRP A 747 -35.40 -25.06 5.13
N SER A 748 -36.40 -25.74 4.56
CA SER A 748 -36.75 -25.61 3.13
C SER A 748 -37.36 -24.23 2.75
N CYS A 749 -37.68 -23.38 3.74
CA CYS A 749 -38.29 -22.07 3.49
C CYS A 749 -37.30 -20.93 3.16
N HIS A 750 -36.00 -21.04 3.47
CA HIS A 750 -35.11 -19.86 3.40
C HIS A 750 -34.32 -19.68 2.09
N ILE A 751 -34.28 -20.67 1.19
CA ILE A 751 -33.65 -20.55 -0.16
C ILE A 751 -34.70 -20.19 -1.24
N LYS A 752 -35.95 -19.86 -0.89
CA LYS A 752 -36.95 -19.38 -1.86
C LYS A 752 -36.70 -17.96 -2.40
N TRP A 753 -35.80 -17.18 -1.79
CA TRP A 753 -35.55 -15.78 -2.16
C TRP A 753 -34.70 -15.57 -3.43
N LEU A 754 -34.13 -16.61 -4.02
CA LEU A 754 -33.29 -16.51 -5.23
C LEU A 754 -33.98 -17.03 -6.51
N ARG A 755 -35.23 -17.51 -6.45
CA ARG A 755 -35.98 -17.91 -7.64
C ARG A 755 -36.71 -16.69 -8.25
N PRO A 756 -36.66 -16.49 -9.58
CA PRO A 756 -37.62 -15.63 -10.26
C PRO A 756 -39.04 -16.14 -9.96
N LEU A 757 -39.97 -15.23 -9.68
CA LEU A 757 -41.39 -15.56 -9.55
C LEU A 757 -41.91 -16.13 -10.88
N GLU A 758 -41.93 -17.46 -11.00
CA GLU A 758 -42.68 -18.13 -12.05
C GLU A 758 -44.15 -18.23 -11.65
N LYS A 759 -45.01 -17.92 -12.62
CA LYS A 759 -46.47 -17.89 -12.56
C LYS A 759 -47.03 -19.26 -12.18
N GLU A 760 -47.20 -19.57 -10.91
CA GLU A 760 -48.10 -20.65 -10.48
C GLU A 760 -48.48 -20.58 -8.99
N ASP A 761 -48.76 -19.38 -8.46
CA ASP A 761 -49.51 -19.22 -7.22
C ASP A 761 -50.96 -18.82 -7.55
N TYR A 762 -51.71 -19.72 -8.22
CA TYR A 762 -53.16 -19.66 -8.15
C TYR A 762 -53.56 -20.31 -6.83
N CYS A 763 -53.81 -19.46 -5.82
CA CYS A 763 -54.62 -19.85 -4.67
C CYS A 763 -55.94 -20.44 -5.16
N SER A 764 -56.13 -21.73 -4.90
CA SER A 764 -57.40 -22.44 -5.02
C SER A 764 -58.42 -21.83 -4.04
N TYR A 765 -59.05 -20.73 -4.43
CA TYR A 765 -60.31 -20.32 -3.81
C TYR A 765 -61.40 -21.27 -4.31
N GLY A 766 -61.95 -22.07 -3.39
CA GLY A 766 -63.08 -22.94 -3.64
C GLY A 766 -64.30 -22.18 -4.16
N PRO A 767 -65.23 -22.86 -4.86
CA PRO A 767 -66.31 -22.20 -5.58
C PRO A 767 -67.29 -21.52 -4.60
N PHE A 768 -67.52 -20.22 -4.84
CA PHE A 768 -68.63 -19.46 -4.29
C PHE A 768 -69.95 -20.17 -4.64
N LYS A 769 -70.66 -20.65 -3.61
CA LYS A 769 -72.08 -21.02 -3.72
C LYS A 769 -72.91 -19.73 -3.75
N THR A 770 -73.50 -19.43 -4.89
CA THR A 770 -74.67 -18.56 -5.00
C THR A 770 -75.94 -19.38 -4.74
N GLY A 771 -76.83 -18.87 -3.88
CA GLY A 771 -78.14 -19.47 -3.64
C GLY A 771 -78.78 -19.01 -2.33
N ASP A 772 -79.46 -17.87 -2.41
CA ASP A 772 -80.70 -17.51 -1.71
C ASP A 772 -80.84 -17.73 -0.20
N HIS A 773 -80.93 -16.63 0.56
CA HIS A 773 -82.19 -16.23 1.21
C HIS A 773 -82.02 -14.90 1.96
N ILE A 774 -82.51 -13.81 1.36
CA ILE A 774 -83.06 -12.67 2.09
C ILE A 774 -84.53 -13.00 2.35
N LYS A 775 -84.93 -13.07 3.62
CA LYS A 775 -86.24 -12.64 4.13
C LYS A 775 -86.21 -12.63 5.66
N GLN A 776 -86.44 -11.42 6.21
CA GLN A 776 -87.10 -11.09 7.48
C GLN A 776 -86.62 -11.87 8.73
N THR A 777 -86.05 -11.24 9.75
CA THR A 777 -86.60 -10.11 10.53
C THR A 777 -85.50 -9.50 11.38
#